data_AF-A0A6L8DYH3-F1
#
_entry.id   AF-A0A6L8DYH3-F1
#
_cell.length_a   1.000
_cell.length_b   1.000
_cell.length_c   1.000
_cell.angle_alpha   90.00
_cell.angle_beta   90.00
_cell.angle_gamma   90.00
#
_symmetry.space_group_name_H-M   'P 1'
#
loop_
_entity.id
_entity.type
_entity.pdbx_description
1 polymer ?
#
loop_
_entity_poly.entity_id
_entity_poly.type
_entity_poly.pdbx_seq_one_letter_code
_entity_poly.pdbx_strand_id
1 'polypeptide(L)'
;MNRQSALRPLSAAIIGTGLLVLSLASATQAQPPIVQPGAPGQPSRTISAAEASDLAGIRYTEADVRFMQGMISHHAQALEMTELLDTRTESDAMRQTSRRIELSQEDEIEMMQDWLRDRGQEVTAIDAHHAPGAMRMPGMLTDEEMEGLADADGVAFDRLFLEGMIKHHRGALTMVENLLEQPGAAQDSQLFAFTSDITADQTAEINRMDAMLAELSPDPRVQLASGFHDAGQALWNMALVATRPKPEGFYDPNNPAGRPMPVEADPETEAEAEPAAAGAAGDEAAQDEQADHEEGRDGDGAEHDDPEHAGGDADDGAEPEQEAADAEEEDDADDPQRRGLLNFGNTDLAFAGDRLFVGSYHGFNTYRVEVPASPQLVTSVVCPGGQGDVSVVGNLLIMSVEQTRGRLDCGLQGVAEPVSDQRFRGIRIFDIGDTRMPRQVAAVQTCRGSHTHTVIADPDDEGNVYVYGSGTGGVRSGEELEGCSDESPAENPDTALFRIDVIQVPLANPEDAAVVSRPLVFRDPETGAAAGLWPGGDHGPGTQRTAESSRCHDITTFPDAGLAAGACSGNGILFDISDPVNPIRLDDVIDPSFAYWHSATFNNDGTKVIFTDEWGGGGRPRCRASDPREWGANAIYDIVDGEMQFRSHYKLPAPQTDRENCVAHNGSIVPVPGRDIMVQAWYQGGISVFDFTDSSNPVEIAFFDRGPIHPDRFVMGGFWSAYWYRGYIYGTEIARGLDVLELLPSEYLTENEIAAAASVASPAFNAQQQPRLEWPVRSVVARAYLDQLERSDTLSAQRRTALSELLDRADSAGSGSDSALAGQLTTAVEALEADIADTAGRTEQRLQGLAETLTGLAERLR
;
A
#
# COMPACT_ATOMS: atom_id res chain seq x y z
N MET A 1 29.00 -85.18 56.16
CA MET A 1 29.47 -85.73 54.86
C MET A 1 29.67 -84.57 53.90
N ASN A 2 30.84 -84.56 53.26
CA ASN A 2 31.48 -83.52 52.46
C ASN A 2 30.60 -82.73 51.47
N ARG A 3 30.91 -81.43 51.30
CA ARG A 3 31.63 -80.94 50.10
C ARG A 3 32.25 -79.55 50.32
N GLN A 4 33.33 -79.33 49.59
CA GLN A 4 34.43 -78.42 49.82
C GLN A 4 34.61 -77.50 48.60
N SER A 5 35.04 -76.26 48.86
CA SER A 5 36.13 -75.53 48.20
C SER A 5 35.97 -74.84 46.81
N ALA A 6 36.15 -73.52 46.86
CA ALA A 6 37.13 -72.66 46.13
C ALA A 6 36.88 -72.15 44.68
N LEU A 7 36.57 -70.84 44.59
CA LEU A 7 37.20 -69.71 43.86
C LEU A 7 37.47 -69.69 42.32
N ARG A 8 37.01 -68.57 41.69
CA ARG A 8 37.52 -67.75 40.54
C ARG A 8 37.25 -68.22 39.08
N PRO A 9 37.43 -67.37 38.02
CA PRO A 9 37.25 -65.91 37.82
C PRO A 9 36.54 -65.52 36.46
N LEU A 10 36.51 -64.22 36.13
CA LEU A 10 35.99 -63.57 34.89
C LEU A 10 36.58 -64.08 33.55
N SER A 11 35.79 -64.04 32.46
CA SER A 11 36.09 -63.30 31.19
C SER A 11 35.05 -63.49 30.05
N ALA A 12 34.68 -62.36 29.43
CA ALA A 12 34.49 -62.08 27.99
C ALA A 12 33.27 -62.56 27.16
N ALA A 13 32.62 -61.54 26.54
CA ALA A 13 32.00 -61.46 25.20
C ALA A 13 30.66 -62.22 24.96
N ILE A 14 29.63 -61.75 24.22
CA ILE A 14 29.55 -61.01 22.95
C ILE A 14 28.21 -60.23 22.91
N ILE A 15 28.25 -59.05 22.27
CA ILE A 15 27.13 -58.15 21.94
C ILE A 15 26.22 -58.79 20.88
N GLY A 16 24.92 -58.87 21.17
CA GLY A 16 23.87 -59.26 20.23
C GLY A 16 22.82 -58.14 20.11
N THR A 17 22.76 -57.56 18.92
CA THR A 17 21.95 -56.42 18.48
C THR A 17 20.45 -56.71 18.60
N GLY A 18 19.75 -55.99 19.48
CA GLY A 18 18.29 -55.95 19.55
C GLY A 18 17.77 -54.77 18.74
N LEU A 19 17.10 -55.07 17.61
CA LEU A 19 16.39 -54.09 16.79
C LEU A 19 15.18 -53.57 17.58
N LEU A 20 15.30 -52.37 18.14
CA LEU A 20 14.19 -51.64 18.75
C LEU A 20 13.44 -50.92 17.62
N VAL A 21 12.29 -51.45 17.20
CA VAL A 21 11.40 -50.77 16.25
C VAL A 21 10.75 -49.60 17.00
N LEU A 22 11.33 -48.40 16.83
CA LEU A 22 10.68 -47.14 17.17
C LEU A 22 9.59 -46.91 16.11
N SER A 23 8.34 -47.20 16.46
CA SER A 23 7.18 -46.76 15.68
C SER A 23 7.02 -45.24 15.84
N LEU A 24 7.70 -44.49 14.99
CA LEU A 24 7.38 -43.09 14.70
C LEU A 24 6.00 -43.07 14.06
N ALA A 25 4.97 -42.77 14.85
CA ALA A 25 3.70 -42.33 14.32
C ALA A 25 3.93 -40.93 13.75
N SER A 26 4.26 -40.84 12.46
CA SER A 26 4.15 -39.61 11.70
C SER A 26 2.67 -39.20 11.72
N ALA A 27 2.32 -38.23 12.57
CA ALA A 27 1.07 -37.53 12.41
C ALA A 27 1.15 -36.77 11.07
N THR A 28 0.59 -37.35 10.02
CA THR A 28 0.33 -36.63 8.77
C THR A 28 -0.65 -35.51 9.10
N GLN A 29 -0.16 -34.28 9.26
CA GLN A 29 -1.03 -33.11 9.23
C GLN A 29 -1.68 -33.09 7.85
N ALA A 30 -3.00 -33.31 7.81
CA ALA A 30 -3.76 -33.17 6.58
C ALA A 30 -3.59 -31.74 6.07
N GLN A 31 -3.30 -31.57 4.77
CA GLN A 31 -3.16 -30.25 4.18
C GLN A 31 -4.43 -29.42 4.42
N PRO A 32 -4.30 -28.11 4.71
CA PRO A 32 -5.44 -27.21 4.75
C PRO A 32 -6.25 -27.27 3.45
N PRO A 33 -7.59 -27.27 3.49
CA PRO A 33 -8.40 -27.32 2.28
C PRO A 33 -8.33 -25.98 1.52
N ILE A 34 -8.37 -26.08 0.19
CA ILE A 34 -8.66 -24.95 -0.70
C ILE A 34 -10.13 -25.06 -1.08
N VAL A 35 -10.91 -24.05 -0.75
CA VAL A 35 -12.37 -24.05 -0.84
C VAL A 35 -12.83 -23.03 -1.87
N GLN A 36 -13.69 -23.42 -2.79
CA GLN A 36 -14.45 -22.50 -3.63
C GLN A 36 -15.89 -22.46 -3.12
N PRO A 37 -16.37 -21.32 -2.61
CA PRO A 37 -17.78 -21.12 -2.28
C PRO A 37 -18.66 -21.21 -3.53
N GLY A 38 -19.92 -21.58 -3.35
CA GLY A 38 -20.95 -21.41 -4.39
C GLY A 38 -21.63 -20.05 -4.29
N ALA A 39 -22.65 -19.83 -5.12
CA ALA A 39 -23.55 -18.69 -5.00
C ALA A 39 -24.19 -18.60 -3.60
N PRO A 40 -24.71 -17.44 -3.16
CA PRO A 40 -25.31 -17.28 -1.83
C PRO A 40 -26.27 -18.42 -1.47
N GLY A 41 -26.04 -19.04 -0.31
CA GLY A 41 -26.83 -20.16 0.21
C GLY A 41 -26.47 -21.55 -0.37
N GLN A 42 -25.68 -21.62 -1.44
CA GLN A 42 -25.22 -22.88 -2.03
C GLN A 42 -24.02 -23.48 -1.27
N PRO A 43 -23.82 -24.81 -1.33
CA PRO A 43 -22.71 -25.45 -0.64
C PRO A 43 -21.36 -25.10 -1.29
N SER A 44 -20.33 -24.92 -0.46
CA SER A 44 -18.94 -24.78 -0.90
C SER A 44 -18.35 -26.15 -1.28
N ARG A 45 -17.33 -26.13 -2.14
CA ARG A 45 -16.60 -27.34 -2.56
C ARG A 45 -15.09 -27.18 -2.35
N THR A 46 -14.38 -28.30 -2.19
CA THR A 46 -12.91 -28.30 -2.19
C THR A 46 -12.40 -28.38 -3.63
N ILE A 47 -11.38 -27.59 -3.94
CA ILE A 47 -10.70 -27.56 -5.25
C ILE A 47 -9.22 -27.88 -5.10
N SER A 48 -8.55 -28.18 -6.21
CA SER A 48 -7.09 -28.37 -6.23
C SER A 48 -6.35 -27.04 -6.34
N ALA A 49 -5.08 -26.99 -5.96
CA ALA A 49 -4.24 -25.80 -6.15
C ALA A 49 -4.09 -25.41 -7.64
N ALA A 50 -3.98 -26.41 -8.53
CA ALA A 50 -3.91 -26.16 -9.97
C ALA A 50 -5.20 -25.54 -10.52
N GLU A 51 -6.35 -26.02 -10.06
CA GLU A 51 -7.66 -25.44 -10.42
C GLU A 51 -7.79 -24.02 -9.86
N ALA A 52 -7.31 -23.76 -8.64
CA ALA A 52 -7.36 -22.44 -8.02
C ALA A 52 -6.53 -21.38 -8.76
N SER A 53 -5.43 -21.77 -9.41
CA SER A 53 -4.52 -20.87 -10.12
C SER A 53 -4.81 -20.74 -11.63
N ASP A 54 -5.78 -21.48 -12.19
CA ASP A 54 -6.13 -21.46 -13.62
C ASP A 54 -7.10 -20.32 -13.96
N LEU A 55 -6.56 -19.21 -14.49
CA LEU A 55 -7.32 -18.07 -15.01
C LEU A 55 -7.37 -18.16 -16.56
N ALA A 56 -8.42 -18.75 -17.13
CA ALA A 56 -8.53 -18.95 -18.59
C ALA A 56 -8.54 -17.62 -19.40
N GLY A 57 -7.74 -17.55 -20.47
CA GLY A 57 -7.26 -16.31 -21.15
C GLY A 57 -8.11 -15.65 -22.25
N ILE A 58 -7.74 -14.40 -22.59
CA ILE A 58 -8.43 -13.42 -23.46
C ILE A 58 -7.50 -12.97 -24.64
N ARG A 59 -8.07 -12.50 -25.77
CA ARG A 59 -7.39 -12.05 -27.03
C ARG A 59 -7.51 -10.53 -27.26
N TYR A 60 -6.60 -9.95 -28.07
CA TYR A 60 -6.39 -8.51 -28.40
C TYR A 60 -7.57 -7.73 -29.03
N THR A 61 -7.47 -6.40 -29.04
CA THR A 61 -8.48 -5.39 -29.45
C THR A 61 -7.99 -4.43 -30.56
N GLU A 62 -8.79 -3.42 -30.91
CA GLU A 62 -8.44 -2.38 -31.92
C GLU A 62 -7.50 -1.30 -31.37
N ALA A 63 -7.55 -1.04 -30.05
CA ALA A 63 -6.63 -0.13 -29.38
C ALA A 63 -5.17 -0.60 -29.51
N ASP A 64 -4.98 -1.92 -29.43
CA ASP A 64 -3.71 -2.61 -29.65
C ASP A 64 -3.08 -2.27 -31.01
N VAL A 65 -3.90 -2.12 -32.05
CA VAL A 65 -3.42 -1.76 -33.40
C VAL A 65 -2.96 -0.30 -33.46
N ARG A 66 -3.74 0.63 -32.86
CA ARG A 66 -3.42 2.06 -32.88
C ARG A 66 -2.15 2.39 -32.09
N PHE A 67 -1.94 1.73 -30.96
CA PHE A 67 -0.73 1.90 -30.16
C PHE A 67 0.53 1.52 -30.95
N MET A 68 0.52 0.35 -31.60
CA MET A 68 1.67 -0.12 -32.39
C MET A 68 2.00 0.84 -33.54
N GLN A 69 0.98 1.44 -34.15
CA GLN A 69 1.16 2.45 -35.22
C GLN A 69 1.74 3.77 -34.69
N GLY A 70 1.29 4.24 -33.53
CA GLY A 70 1.75 5.50 -32.93
C GLY A 70 3.15 5.40 -32.32
N MET A 71 3.48 4.28 -31.70
CA MET A 71 4.77 4.07 -31.05
C MET A 71 5.93 3.95 -32.06
N ILE A 72 5.68 3.46 -33.28
CA ILE A 72 6.66 3.51 -34.38
C ILE A 72 7.13 4.95 -34.66
N SER A 73 6.20 5.92 -34.68
CA SER A 73 6.52 7.33 -34.94
C SER A 73 7.15 8.02 -33.74
N HIS A 74 6.83 7.60 -32.52
CA HIS A 74 7.47 8.09 -31.29
C HIS A 74 8.94 7.68 -31.23
N HIS A 75 9.21 6.39 -31.48
CA HIS A 75 10.57 5.84 -31.51
C HIS A 75 11.47 6.47 -32.59
N ALA A 76 10.89 6.85 -33.73
CA ALA A 76 11.65 7.51 -34.80
C ALA A 76 12.27 8.86 -34.37
N GLN A 77 11.61 9.64 -33.51
CA GLN A 77 12.18 10.91 -33.02
C GLN A 77 13.30 10.70 -31.99
N ALA A 78 13.26 9.62 -31.20
CA ALA A 78 14.36 9.27 -30.30
C ALA A 78 15.66 9.02 -31.09
N LEU A 79 15.57 8.35 -32.25
CA LEU A 79 16.72 8.12 -33.13
C LEU A 79 17.31 9.44 -33.66
N GLU A 80 16.46 10.40 -34.06
CA GLU A 80 16.90 11.75 -34.49
C GLU A 80 17.63 12.51 -33.36
N MET A 81 17.16 12.41 -32.12
CA MET A 81 17.82 13.00 -30.96
C MET A 81 19.19 12.36 -30.68
N THR A 82 19.28 11.03 -30.82
CA THR A 82 20.54 10.30 -30.57
C THR A 82 21.62 10.56 -31.62
N GLU A 83 21.26 10.93 -32.85
CA GLU A 83 22.22 11.27 -33.92
C GLU A 83 23.06 12.52 -33.56
N LEU A 84 22.53 13.44 -32.75
CA LEU A 84 23.22 14.66 -32.36
C LEU A 84 24.42 14.40 -31.43
N LEU A 85 24.45 13.31 -30.65
CA LEU A 85 25.49 13.08 -29.63
C LEU A 85 26.88 12.88 -30.23
N ASP A 86 26.99 12.36 -31.46
CA ASP A 86 28.28 12.06 -32.09
C ASP A 86 29.19 13.27 -32.22
N THR A 87 28.61 14.47 -32.31
CA THR A 87 29.36 15.72 -32.52
C THR A 87 29.27 16.73 -31.37
N ARG A 88 28.41 16.50 -30.36
CA ARG A 88 28.00 17.52 -29.39
C ARG A 88 28.35 17.24 -27.92
N THR A 89 28.56 15.98 -27.52
CA THR A 89 28.98 15.63 -26.14
C THR A 89 30.48 15.34 -26.03
N GLU A 90 31.08 15.54 -24.85
CA GLU A 90 32.40 14.99 -24.51
C GLU A 90 32.32 13.77 -23.55
N SER A 91 31.13 13.41 -23.05
CA SER A 91 30.92 12.38 -22.03
C SER A 91 30.83 10.96 -22.60
N ASP A 92 31.75 10.09 -22.18
CA ASP A 92 31.72 8.66 -22.55
C ASP A 92 30.49 7.92 -22.00
N ALA A 93 29.96 8.36 -20.86
CA ALA A 93 28.74 7.79 -20.27
C ALA A 93 27.49 8.17 -21.11
N MET A 94 27.47 9.36 -21.69
CA MET A 94 26.41 9.84 -22.59
C MET A 94 26.44 9.08 -23.92
N ARG A 95 27.62 8.97 -24.55
CA ARG A 95 27.80 8.18 -25.80
C ARG A 95 27.36 6.73 -25.65
N GLN A 96 27.70 6.10 -24.52
CA GLN A 96 27.26 4.72 -24.25
C GLN A 96 25.76 4.60 -24.04
N THR A 97 25.11 5.63 -23.49
CA THR A 97 23.66 5.64 -23.27
C THR A 97 22.93 5.86 -24.60
N SER A 98 23.40 6.79 -25.44
CA SER A 98 22.90 7.00 -26.79
C SER A 98 22.89 5.74 -27.63
N ARG A 99 24.00 4.99 -27.63
CA ARG A 99 24.11 3.76 -28.43
C ARG A 99 23.17 2.64 -27.96
N ARG A 100 22.75 2.66 -26.69
CA ARG A 100 21.78 1.69 -26.17
C ARG A 100 20.35 2.08 -26.57
N ILE A 101 20.03 3.37 -26.52
CA ILE A 101 18.76 3.91 -27.00
C ILE A 101 18.61 3.59 -28.49
N GLU A 102 19.61 3.89 -29.31
CA GLU A 102 19.59 3.65 -30.76
C GLU A 102 19.29 2.18 -31.10
N LEU A 103 20.04 1.23 -30.53
CA LEU A 103 19.89 -0.19 -30.82
C LEU A 103 18.55 -0.77 -30.35
N SER A 104 18.07 -0.36 -29.17
CA SER A 104 16.77 -0.85 -28.66
C SER A 104 15.60 -0.30 -29.48
N GLN A 105 15.60 0.99 -29.78
CA GLN A 105 14.52 1.65 -30.50
C GLN A 105 14.40 1.16 -31.96
N GLU A 106 15.52 0.83 -32.63
CA GLU A 106 15.51 0.21 -33.96
C GLU A 106 14.87 -1.20 -33.96
N ASP A 107 15.26 -2.06 -33.02
CA ASP A 107 14.74 -3.42 -32.88
C ASP A 107 13.23 -3.41 -32.55
N GLU A 108 12.79 -2.48 -31.70
CA GLU A 108 11.39 -2.29 -31.32
C GLU A 108 10.53 -1.81 -32.49
N ILE A 109 11.04 -0.92 -33.35
CA ILE A 109 10.35 -0.50 -34.58
C ILE A 109 10.11 -1.69 -35.52
N GLU A 110 11.13 -2.54 -35.74
CA GLU A 110 11.00 -3.71 -36.62
C GLU A 110 9.94 -4.69 -36.09
N MET A 111 9.96 -4.95 -34.79
CA MET A 111 8.97 -5.78 -34.10
C MET A 111 7.53 -5.26 -34.29
N MET A 112 7.31 -3.96 -34.08
CA MET A 112 5.98 -3.36 -34.24
C MET A 112 5.46 -3.49 -35.67
N GLN A 113 6.32 -3.29 -36.66
CA GLN A 113 5.96 -3.45 -38.06
C GLN A 113 5.61 -4.89 -38.42
N ASP A 114 6.33 -5.87 -37.87
CA ASP A 114 6.05 -7.31 -38.05
C ASP A 114 4.70 -7.69 -37.41
N TRP A 115 4.45 -7.23 -36.18
CA TRP A 115 3.21 -7.47 -35.45
C TRP A 115 1.97 -6.99 -36.22
N LEU A 116 2.06 -5.81 -36.86
CA LEU A 116 1.00 -5.24 -37.72
C LEU A 116 0.82 -6.05 -39.01
N ARG A 117 1.91 -6.50 -39.66
CA ARG A 117 1.86 -7.29 -40.90
C ARG A 117 1.20 -8.65 -40.70
N ASP A 118 1.56 -9.36 -39.64
CA ASP A 118 1.04 -10.71 -39.35
C ASP A 118 -0.48 -10.72 -39.07
N ARG A 119 -1.02 -9.59 -38.65
CA ARG A 119 -2.45 -9.40 -38.34
C ARG A 119 -3.21 -8.64 -39.43
N GLY A 120 -2.56 -8.41 -40.59
CA GLY A 120 -3.16 -7.80 -41.78
C GLY A 120 -3.52 -6.31 -41.62
N GLN A 121 -2.87 -5.61 -40.68
CA GLN A 121 -3.07 -4.19 -40.40
C GLN A 121 -2.14 -3.31 -41.23
N GLU A 122 -2.46 -2.02 -41.35
CA GLU A 122 -1.61 -1.03 -42.02
C GLU A 122 -0.35 -0.74 -41.19
N VAL A 123 0.82 -0.67 -41.86
CA VAL A 123 2.13 -0.44 -41.23
C VAL A 123 2.54 1.02 -41.42
N THR A 124 2.78 1.73 -40.32
CA THR A 124 3.24 3.12 -40.34
C THR A 124 4.67 3.23 -40.86
N ALA A 125 4.95 4.25 -41.69
CA ALA A 125 6.31 4.57 -42.15
C ALA A 125 7.12 5.32 -41.06
N ILE A 126 8.44 5.15 -41.05
CA ILE A 126 9.34 5.74 -40.04
C ILE A 126 9.37 7.28 -40.10
N ASP A 127 9.11 7.88 -41.26
CA ASP A 127 9.08 9.33 -41.47
C ASP A 127 7.67 9.95 -41.30
N ALA A 128 6.70 9.19 -40.79
CA ALA A 128 5.31 9.62 -40.71
C ALA A 128 5.08 10.83 -39.78
N HIS A 129 5.96 11.09 -38.81
CA HIS A 129 5.89 12.27 -37.93
C HIS A 129 6.24 13.59 -38.62
N HIS A 130 6.87 13.55 -39.81
CA HIS A 130 7.16 14.73 -40.65
C HIS A 130 6.03 15.07 -41.64
N ALA A 131 4.96 14.27 -41.69
CA ALA A 131 3.86 14.48 -42.63
C ALA A 131 3.02 15.73 -42.27
N PRO A 132 2.56 16.52 -43.27
CA PRO A 132 1.70 17.67 -43.01
C PRO A 132 0.40 17.27 -42.31
N GLY A 133 0.22 17.68 -41.05
CA GLY A 133 -0.95 17.33 -40.23
C GLY A 133 -0.79 16.09 -39.35
N ALA A 134 0.43 15.56 -39.17
CA ALA A 134 0.72 14.51 -38.19
C ALA A 134 0.37 14.98 -36.77
N MET A 135 -0.37 14.14 -36.03
CA MET A 135 -0.72 14.39 -34.63
C MET A 135 0.51 14.10 -33.75
N ARG A 136 0.93 15.06 -32.91
CA ARG A 136 2.08 14.88 -32.02
C ARG A 136 1.69 14.02 -30.82
N MET A 137 2.54 13.04 -30.50
CA MET A 137 2.34 12.12 -29.38
C MET A 137 2.95 12.68 -28.08
N PRO A 138 2.49 12.25 -26.90
CA PRO A 138 3.04 12.70 -25.61
C PRO A 138 4.56 12.57 -25.52
N GLY A 139 5.21 13.57 -24.90
CA GLY A 139 6.65 13.60 -24.64
C GLY A 139 7.56 13.90 -25.84
N MET A 140 7.06 13.91 -27.07
CA MET A 140 7.84 14.31 -28.25
C MET A 140 8.35 15.76 -28.11
N LEU A 141 9.58 16.01 -28.56
CA LEU A 141 10.16 17.36 -28.61
C LEU A 141 9.52 18.15 -29.74
N THR A 142 9.28 19.44 -29.48
CA THR A 142 8.85 20.39 -30.50
C THR A 142 10.00 20.73 -31.46
N ASP A 143 9.67 21.24 -32.66
CA ASP A 143 10.70 21.69 -33.63
C ASP A 143 11.66 22.73 -33.01
N GLU A 144 11.18 23.62 -32.13
CA GLU A 144 11.98 24.61 -31.41
C GLU A 144 12.88 23.97 -30.34
N GLU A 145 12.39 22.96 -29.62
CA GLU A 145 13.20 22.17 -28.66
C GLU A 145 14.28 21.35 -29.38
N MET A 146 13.98 20.80 -30.56
CA MET A 146 14.94 20.09 -31.40
C MET A 146 16.01 21.04 -31.98
N GLU A 147 15.63 22.24 -32.43
CA GLU A 147 16.57 23.28 -32.89
C GLU A 147 17.47 23.73 -31.72
N GLY A 148 16.89 23.97 -30.54
CA GLY A 148 17.63 24.34 -29.33
C GLY A 148 18.59 23.24 -28.84
N LEU A 149 18.21 21.97 -28.98
CA LEU A 149 19.10 20.84 -28.71
C LEU A 149 20.24 20.76 -29.72
N ALA A 150 19.97 21.02 -31.01
CA ALA A 150 20.98 20.98 -32.08
C ALA A 150 22.01 22.12 -32.01
N ASP A 151 21.66 23.25 -31.42
CA ASP A 151 22.51 24.44 -31.27
C ASP A 151 23.40 24.41 -30.01
N ALA A 152 23.18 23.47 -29.09
CA ALA A 152 23.95 23.34 -27.84
C ALA A 152 25.19 22.43 -27.99
N ASP A 153 26.21 22.65 -27.16
CA ASP A 153 27.44 21.83 -27.10
C ASP A 153 27.90 21.58 -25.65
N GLY A 154 28.63 20.47 -25.44
CA GLY A 154 29.27 20.13 -24.16
C GLY A 154 28.27 19.86 -23.03
N VAL A 155 28.56 20.34 -21.82
CA VAL A 155 27.72 20.08 -20.63
C VAL A 155 26.31 20.67 -20.76
N ALA A 156 26.15 21.77 -21.51
CA ALA A 156 24.85 22.35 -21.77
C ALA A 156 24.00 21.44 -22.68
N PHE A 157 24.63 20.85 -23.70
CA PHE A 157 24.02 19.81 -24.53
C PHE A 157 23.69 18.56 -23.72
N ASP A 158 24.60 18.07 -22.88
CA ASP A 158 24.37 16.86 -22.06
C ASP A 158 23.14 17.00 -21.15
N ARG A 159 22.95 18.18 -20.54
CA ARG A 159 21.77 18.46 -19.72
C ARG A 159 20.49 18.48 -20.56
N LEU A 160 20.48 19.25 -21.66
CA LEU A 160 19.30 19.35 -22.53
C LEU A 160 18.93 18.01 -23.16
N PHE A 161 19.92 17.18 -23.50
CA PHE A 161 19.69 15.82 -23.97
C PHE A 161 19.07 14.93 -22.89
N LEU A 162 19.62 14.93 -21.67
CA LEU A 162 19.08 14.12 -20.57
C LEU A 162 17.64 14.56 -20.21
N GLU A 163 17.40 15.86 -20.08
CA GLU A 163 16.07 16.40 -19.79
C GLU A 163 15.07 16.11 -20.93
N GLY A 164 15.50 16.29 -22.18
CA GLY A 164 14.71 15.99 -23.37
C GLY A 164 14.40 14.50 -23.50
N MET A 165 15.38 13.61 -23.31
CA MET A 165 15.20 12.16 -23.43
C MET A 165 14.39 11.60 -22.26
N ILE A 166 14.52 12.14 -21.05
CA ILE A 166 13.62 11.80 -19.92
C ILE A 166 12.18 12.21 -20.24
N LYS A 167 11.97 13.41 -20.79
CA LYS A 167 10.63 13.88 -21.22
C LYS A 167 10.07 12.97 -22.33
N HIS A 168 10.89 12.63 -23.31
CA HIS A 168 10.54 11.75 -24.41
C HIS A 168 10.12 10.37 -23.91
N HIS A 169 10.93 9.74 -23.06
CA HIS A 169 10.66 8.43 -22.48
C HIS A 169 9.43 8.41 -21.58
N ARG A 170 9.17 9.47 -20.81
CA ARG A 170 7.90 9.64 -20.07
C ARG A 170 6.70 9.72 -21.01
N GLY A 171 6.88 10.26 -22.21
CA GLY A 171 5.89 10.24 -23.28
C GLY A 171 5.55 8.84 -23.78
N ALA A 172 6.56 8.00 -24.01
CA ALA A 172 6.37 6.60 -24.38
C ALA A 172 5.64 5.82 -23.27
N LEU A 173 5.97 6.08 -22.00
CA LEU A 173 5.25 5.51 -20.85
C LEU A 173 3.79 5.98 -20.81
N THR A 174 3.52 7.25 -21.11
CA THR A 174 2.14 7.79 -21.21
C THR A 174 1.37 7.10 -22.34
N MET A 175 2.01 6.82 -23.48
CA MET A 175 1.38 6.10 -24.58
C MET A 175 1.07 4.64 -24.23
N VAL A 176 1.92 3.98 -23.43
CA VAL A 176 1.64 2.65 -22.86
C VAL A 176 0.49 2.73 -21.84
N GLU A 177 0.47 3.74 -20.97
CA GLU A 177 -0.65 4.03 -20.04
C GLU A 177 -1.98 4.14 -20.82
N ASN A 178 -2.04 5.00 -21.84
CA ASN A 178 -3.23 5.22 -22.67
C ASN A 178 -3.70 3.96 -23.43
N LEU A 179 -2.76 3.10 -23.88
CA LEU A 179 -3.13 1.83 -24.50
C LEU A 179 -3.82 0.92 -23.48
N LEU A 180 -3.25 0.82 -22.29
CA LEU A 180 -3.73 -0.10 -21.27
C LEU A 180 -5.13 0.29 -20.81
N GLU A 181 -5.48 1.58 -20.73
CA GLU A 181 -6.81 2.10 -20.38
C GLU A 181 -7.96 1.62 -21.28
N GLN A 182 -7.68 1.10 -22.48
CA GLN A 182 -8.71 0.70 -23.44
C GLN A 182 -9.32 -0.68 -23.09
N PRO A 183 -10.65 -0.84 -23.01
CA PRO A 183 -11.29 -2.10 -22.62
C PRO A 183 -10.89 -3.30 -23.50
N GLY A 184 -10.19 -4.26 -22.88
CA GLY A 184 -9.74 -5.49 -23.54
C GLY A 184 -8.39 -5.36 -24.29
N ALA A 185 -7.73 -4.20 -24.23
CA ALA A 185 -6.39 -4.00 -24.79
C ALA A 185 -5.31 -4.79 -24.03
N ALA A 186 -4.18 -4.99 -24.71
CA ALA A 186 -2.98 -5.70 -24.26
C ALA A 186 -3.22 -7.10 -23.68
N GLN A 187 -4.27 -7.80 -24.11
CA GLN A 187 -4.55 -9.18 -23.69
C GLN A 187 -3.74 -10.23 -24.50
N ASP A 188 -3.13 -9.80 -25.61
CA ASP A 188 -2.20 -10.62 -26.41
C ASP A 188 -0.80 -10.62 -25.80
N SER A 189 -0.23 -11.81 -25.64
CA SER A 189 1.03 -12.01 -24.94
C SER A 189 2.22 -11.35 -25.61
N GLN A 190 2.21 -11.17 -26.94
CA GLN A 190 3.30 -10.54 -27.67
C GLN A 190 3.24 -9.02 -27.53
N LEU A 191 2.04 -8.44 -27.59
CA LEU A 191 1.84 -7.02 -27.34
C LEU A 191 2.08 -6.65 -25.86
N PHE A 192 1.61 -7.49 -24.93
CA PHE A 192 1.86 -7.28 -23.51
C PHE A 192 3.35 -7.34 -23.17
N ALA A 193 4.09 -8.28 -23.78
CA ALA A 193 5.54 -8.34 -23.64
C ALA A 193 6.21 -7.06 -24.16
N PHE A 194 5.78 -6.58 -25.33
CA PHE A 194 6.28 -5.36 -25.92
C PHE A 194 6.00 -4.10 -25.09
N THR A 195 4.76 -3.91 -24.60
CA THR A 195 4.44 -2.80 -23.70
C THR A 195 5.24 -2.89 -22.40
N SER A 196 5.53 -4.10 -21.94
CA SER A 196 6.36 -4.35 -20.76
C SER A 196 7.84 -4.04 -21.02
N ASP A 197 8.33 -4.30 -22.24
CA ASP A 197 9.71 -4.03 -22.65
C ASP A 197 9.93 -2.53 -22.85
N ILE A 198 9.02 -1.80 -23.53
CA ILE A 198 9.05 -0.33 -23.58
C ILE A 198 9.04 0.25 -22.17
N THR A 199 8.14 -0.23 -21.31
CA THR A 199 8.06 0.25 -19.93
C THR A 199 9.36 -0.03 -19.18
N ALA A 200 9.97 -1.21 -19.36
CA ALA A 200 11.18 -1.60 -18.69
C ALA A 200 12.41 -0.84 -19.19
N ASP A 201 12.61 -0.74 -20.50
CA ASP A 201 13.80 -0.19 -21.12
C ASP A 201 13.80 1.34 -21.02
N GLN A 202 12.68 1.99 -21.34
CA GLN A 202 12.56 3.45 -21.20
C GLN A 202 12.65 3.88 -19.72
N THR A 203 12.13 3.07 -18.78
CA THR A 203 12.31 3.31 -17.33
C THR A 203 13.75 3.03 -16.89
N ALA A 204 14.43 2.00 -17.41
CA ALA A 204 15.83 1.72 -17.09
C ALA A 204 16.76 2.84 -17.57
N GLU A 205 16.45 3.43 -18.73
CA GLU A 205 17.16 4.58 -19.27
C GLU A 205 16.89 5.84 -18.45
N ILE A 206 15.63 6.13 -18.07
CA ILE A 206 15.30 7.18 -17.08
C ILE A 206 16.07 6.97 -15.78
N ASN A 207 16.07 5.75 -15.22
CA ASN A 207 16.75 5.41 -13.98
C ASN A 207 18.27 5.54 -14.07
N ARG A 208 18.86 5.27 -15.23
CA ARG A 208 20.30 5.52 -15.44
C ARG A 208 20.59 7.02 -15.39
N MET A 209 19.71 7.81 -15.99
CA MET A 209 19.80 9.27 -15.97
C MET A 209 19.53 9.85 -14.56
N ASP A 210 18.61 9.25 -13.78
CA ASP A 210 18.27 9.64 -12.41
C ASP A 210 19.26 9.11 -11.34
N ALA A 211 19.85 7.93 -11.53
CA ALA A 211 20.91 7.39 -10.64
C ALA A 211 22.20 8.21 -10.74
N MET A 212 22.47 8.78 -11.93
CA MET A 212 23.50 9.81 -12.09
C MET A 212 23.20 11.06 -11.23
N LEU A 213 21.99 11.21 -10.67
CA LEU A 213 21.58 12.27 -9.74
C LEU A 213 21.54 11.84 -8.24
N ALA A 214 21.44 10.54 -7.89
CA ALA A 214 21.00 10.08 -6.57
C ALA A 214 22.06 9.59 -5.54
N GLU A 215 23.36 9.53 -5.85
CA GLU A 215 24.44 8.93 -5.00
C GLU A 215 24.74 9.65 -3.64
N LEU A 216 23.77 10.27 -2.94
CA LEU A 216 24.02 11.22 -1.82
C LEU A 216 23.29 11.01 -0.45
N SER A 217 22.51 9.94 -0.20
CA SER A 217 21.70 9.75 1.06
C SER A 217 22.29 8.78 2.12
N PRO A 218 22.19 9.04 3.45
CA PRO A 218 22.75 8.19 4.52
C PRO A 218 21.77 7.22 5.26
N ASP A 219 20.48 7.13 4.93
CA ASP A 219 19.51 6.23 5.61
C ASP A 219 19.79 4.73 5.31
N PRO A 220 19.80 3.82 6.30
CA PRO A 220 20.15 2.41 6.11
C PRO A 220 19.15 1.58 5.27
N ARG A 221 17.95 2.11 4.98
CA ARG A 221 16.99 1.50 4.05
C ARG A 221 17.36 1.78 2.59
N VAL A 222 18.21 2.77 2.33
CA VAL A 222 18.69 3.10 0.98
C VAL A 222 19.66 2.01 0.51
N GLN A 223 19.46 1.51 -0.72
CA GLN A 223 20.28 0.44 -1.35
C GLN A 223 20.16 -0.96 -0.70
N LEU A 224 19.03 -1.29 -0.07
CA LEU A 224 18.77 -2.68 0.31
C LEU A 224 18.82 -3.59 -0.93
N ALA A 225 19.48 -4.74 -0.80
CA ALA A 225 19.59 -5.71 -1.88
C ALA A 225 18.19 -6.20 -2.30
N SER A 226 17.93 -6.28 -3.60
CA SER A 226 16.67 -6.81 -4.12
C SER A 226 16.53 -8.32 -3.89
N GLY A 227 15.32 -8.82 -3.76
CA GLY A 227 15.03 -10.25 -3.72
C GLY A 227 13.58 -10.58 -3.36
N PHE A 228 13.05 -11.68 -3.90
CA PHE A 228 11.68 -12.08 -3.58
C PHE A 228 11.58 -12.70 -2.17
N HIS A 229 12.46 -13.64 -1.85
CA HIS A 229 12.52 -14.29 -0.52
C HIS A 229 13.74 -13.87 0.31
N ASP A 230 14.74 -13.29 -0.33
CA ASP A 230 16.08 -13.03 0.20
C ASP A 230 16.52 -11.58 0.01
N ALA A 231 15.56 -10.65 -0.18
CA ALA A 231 15.86 -9.22 -0.15
C ALA A 231 16.62 -8.83 1.12
N GLY A 232 17.54 -7.87 0.96
CA GLY A 232 18.16 -7.17 2.08
C GLY A 232 17.09 -6.55 2.97
N GLN A 233 17.35 -6.53 4.27
CA GLN A 233 16.40 -6.04 5.26
C GLN A 233 17.07 -5.01 6.17
N ALA A 234 16.32 -4.00 6.56
CA ALA A 234 16.71 -3.06 7.60
C ALA A 234 15.68 -3.11 8.73
N LEU A 235 16.16 -3.17 9.97
CA LEU A 235 15.33 -3.20 11.17
C LEU A 235 15.89 -2.23 12.21
N TRP A 236 15.00 -1.49 12.87
CA TRP A 236 15.33 -0.64 14.01
C TRP A 236 14.24 -0.73 15.07
N ASN A 237 14.64 -1.01 16.32
CA ASN A 237 13.74 -1.21 17.48
C ASN A 237 12.62 -2.26 17.27
N MET A 238 12.81 -3.17 16.30
CA MET A 238 11.88 -4.25 15.97
C MET A 238 12.64 -5.54 15.68
N ALA A 239 11.95 -6.67 15.83
CA ALA A 239 12.43 -7.97 15.37
C ALA A 239 11.37 -8.66 14.50
N LEU A 240 11.83 -9.27 13.40
CA LEU A 240 11.00 -10.17 12.60
C LEU A 240 10.87 -11.52 13.32
N VAL A 241 9.64 -11.87 13.71
CA VAL A 241 9.32 -13.08 14.50
C VAL A 241 8.99 -14.25 13.58
N ALA A 242 8.21 -14.02 12.52
CA ALA A 242 7.87 -15.04 11.54
C ALA A 242 7.57 -14.43 10.17
N THR A 243 7.87 -15.19 9.13
CA THR A 243 7.43 -14.94 7.75
C THR A 243 6.70 -16.17 7.24
N ARG A 244 5.55 -15.97 6.59
CA ARG A 244 4.77 -17.00 5.92
C ARG A 244 4.57 -16.61 4.46
N PRO A 245 4.98 -17.44 3.50
CA PRO A 245 4.67 -17.17 2.10
C PRO A 245 3.17 -17.32 1.86
N LYS A 246 2.70 -16.80 0.72
CA LYS A 246 1.33 -17.06 0.26
C LYS A 246 1.07 -18.57 0.13
N PRO A 247 -0.13 -19.05 0.49
CA PRO A 247 -0.48 -20.46 0.38
C PRO A 247 -0.72 -20.87 -1.08
N GLU A 248 -0.67 -22.18 -1.35
CA GLU A 248 -0.98 -22.74 -2.66
C GLU A 248 -2.38 -22.30 -3.15
N GLY A 249 -2.50 -21.99 -4.45
CA GLY A 249 -3.73 -21.45 -5.05
C GLY A 249 -3.91 -19.94 -4.91
N PHE A 250 -3.00 -19.25 -4.20
CA PHE A 250 -2.96 -17.78 -4.05
C PHE A 250 -1.69 -17.18 -4.68
N TYR A 251 -1.17 -17.84 -5.71
CA TYR A 251 -0.13 -17.34 -6.59
C TYR A 251 -0.14 -18.20 -7.87
N ASP A 252 0.47 -17.70 -8.93
CA ASP A 252 0.79 -18.50 -10.10
C ASP A 252 2.05 -19.35 -9.81
N PRO A 253 1.98 -20.69 -9.82
CA PRO A 253 3.14 -21.55 -9.59
C PRO A 253 4.32 -21.31 -10.55
N ASN A 254 4.05 -20.87 -11.78
CA ASN A 254 5.08 -20.54 -12.76
C ASN A 254 5.61 -19.12 -12.58
N ASN A 255 4.90 -18.30 -11.81
CA ASN A 255 5.23 -16.91 -11.57
C ASN A 255 4.86 -16.46 -10.14
N PRO A 256 5.51 -17.03 -9.10
CA PRO A 256 5.09 -16.86 -7.71
C PRO A 256 5.27 -15.42 -7.19
N ALA A 257 6.16 -14.67 -7.82
CA ALA A 257 6.43 -13.27 -7.49
C ALA A 257 5.58 -12.29 -8.32
N GLY A 258 4.68 -12.77 -9.18
CA GLY A 258 3.88 -11.89 -10.07
C GLY A 258 4.75 -11.09 -11.05
N ARG A 259 5.90 -11.64 -11.45
CA ARG A 259 6.84 -11.04 -12.41
C ARG A 259 6.22 -11.03 -13.82
N PRO A 260 6.60 -10.10 -14.70
CA PRO A 260 6.27 -10.23 -16.13
C PRO A 260 6.78 -11.58 -16.68
N MET A 261 5.93 -12.34 -17.39
CA MET A 261 6.27 -13.70 -17.86
C MET A 261 7.33 -13.67 -18.98
N PRO A 262 8.39 -14.49 -18.92
CA PRO A 262 9.33 -14.65 -20.04
C PRO A 262 8.72 -15.47 -21.19
N VAL A 263 9.11 -15.17 -22.42
CA VAL A 263 8.78 -15.95 -23.62
C VAL A 263 9.49 -17.31 -23.55
N GLU A 264 8.76 -18.44 -23.63
CA GLU A 264 9.39 -19.75 -23.83
C GLU A 264 9.97 -19.82 -25.25
N ALA A 265 11.27 -20.07 -25.35
CA ALA A 265 11.93 -20.34 -26.63
C ALA A 265 11.46 -21.68 -27.21
N ASP A 266 11.07 -21.65 -28.47
CA ASP A 266 10.61 -22.80 -29.25
C ASP A 266 11.69 -23.92 -29.29
N PRO A 267 11.38 -25.19 -28.95
CA PRO A 267 12.38 -26.26 -28.82
C PRO A 267 13.06 -26.68 -30.13
N GLU A 268 12.68 -26.09 -31.28
CA GLU A 268 13.19 -26.50 -32.59
C GLU A 268 14.55 -25.89 -32.97
N THR A 269 15.13 -24.99 -32.16
CA THR A 269 16.41 -24.32 -32.51
C THR A 269 17.69 -24.91 -31.89
N GLU A 270 17.61 -25.94 -31.03
CA GLU A 270 18.81 -26.56 -30.43
C GLU A 270 19.48 -27.68 -31.28
N ALA A 271 19.02 -27.92 -32.52
CA ALA A 271 19.59 -28.99 -33.36
C ALA A 271 20.85 -28.58 -34.16
N GLU A 272 21.24 -27.30 -34.17
CA GLU A 272 22.37 -26.82 -34.98
C GLU A 272 23.41 -26.00 -34.20
N ALA A 273 23.89 -26.48 -33.06
CA ALA A 273 25.13 -25.96 -32.48
C ALA A 273 25.85 -26.97 -31.57
N GLU A 274 26.76 -27.75 -32.15
CA GLU A 274 27.85 -28.43 -31.43
C GLU A 274 29.21 -28.04 -32.07
N PRO A 275 30.34 -28.11 -31.32
CA PRO A 275 31.24 -26.97 -31.18
C PRO A 275 32.60 -27.13 -31.88
N ALA A 276 33.26 -26.00 -32.17
CA ALA A 276 34.68 -25.96 -32.52
C ALA A 276 35.49 -25.28 -31.39
N ALA A 277 36.39 -26.06 -30.79
CA ALA A 277 37.20 -25.69 -29.64
C ALA A 277 38.57 -25.09 -30.01
N ALA A 278 39.08 -24.28 -29.07
CA ALA A 278 40.47 -24.12 -28.59
C ALA A 278 41.49 -23.22 -29.34
N GLY A 279 42.13 -22.32 -28.57
CA GLY A 279 43.44 -21.74 -28.94
C GLY A 279 43.96 -20.50 -28.15
N ALA A 280 44.48 -20.72 -26.94
CA ALA A 280 45.69 -20.11 -26.32
C ALA A 280 46.00 -18.58 -26.30
N ALA A 281 46.02 -18.02 -25.08
CA ALA A 281 47.12 -17.33 -24.35
C ALA A 281 48.12 -16.36 -25.03
N GLY A 282 48.40 -15.21 -24.36
CA GLY A 282 49.77 -14.69 -24.17
C GLY A 282 50.02 -13.18 -24.27
N ASP A 283 50.08 -12.51 -23.10
CA ASP A 283 51.18 -11.70 -22.52
C ASP A 283 51.77 -10.40 -23.14
N GLU A 284 52.15 -9.50 -22.20
CA GLU A 284 53.13 -8.38 -22.22
C GLU A 284 52.85 -7.11 -23.06
N ALA A 285 53.29 -5.87 -22.78
CA ALA A 285 53.73 -5.05 -21.64
C ALA A 285 54.49 -3.82 -22.22
N ALA A 286 54.33 -2.65 -21.58
CA ALA A 286 55.29 -1.52 -21.45
C ALA A 286 55.54 -0.48 -22.59
N GLN A 287 55.25 0.79 -22.22
CA GLN A 287 56.13 1.99 -22.19
C GLN A 287 56.71 2.58 -23.50
N ASP A 288 56.44 3.86 -23.81
CA ASP A 288 57.36 4.98 -23.48
C ASP A 288 56.85 6.38 -23.93
N GLU A 289 56.92 7.30 -22.97
CA GLU A 289 57.46 8.68 -22.98
C GLU A 289 57.38 9.66 -24.19
N GLN A 290 56.96 10.89 -23.84
CA GLN A 290 57.70 12.18 -23.91
C GLN A 290 56.99 13.35 -24.64
N ALA A 291 56.97 14.46 -23.91
CA ALA A 291 56.40 15.77 -24.21
C ALA A 291 57.31 16.65 -25.09
N ASP A 292 56.78 17.75 -25.64
CA ASP A 292 57.38 19.09 -25.47
C ASP A 292 56.61 20.23 -26.19
N HIS A 293 56.48 21.35 -25.45
CA HIS A 293 56.59 22.78 -25.84
C HIS A 293 55.60 23.41 -26.86
N GLU A 294 55.20 24.69 -26.81
CA GLU A 294 55.08 25.78 -25.83
C GLU A 294 54.55 27.04 -26.58
N GLU A 295 53.93 27.97 -25.85
CA GLU A 295 53.82 29.43 -26.05
C GLU A 295 53.00 30.09 -27.19
N GLY A 296 52.15 31.06 -26.79
CA GLY A 296 52.19 32.40 -27.39
C GLY A 296 50.93 33.28 -27.47
N ARG A 297 50.67 34.05 -26.38
CA ARG A 297 50.34 35.51 -26.32
C ARG A 297 49.02 36.15 -26.82
N ASP A 298 48.43 36.87 -25.86
CA ASP A 298 48.04 38.31 -25.78
C ASP A 298 47.01 38.96 -26.74
N GLY A 299 46.00 39.63 -26.15
CA GLY A 299 45.68 41.03 -26.50
C GLY A 299 44.21 41.48 -26.54
N ASP A 300 43.74 42.05 -25.42
CA ASP A 300 42.86 43.25 -25.23
C ASP A 300 41.65 43.59 -26.13
N GLY A 301 40.53 43.95 -25.47
CA GLY A 301 40.09 45.36 -25.49
C GLY A 301 38.63 45.73 -25.82
N ALA A 302 37.86 46.06 -24.77
CA ALA A 302 36.95 47.23 -24.60
C ALA A 302 35.53 47.30 -25.22
N GLU A 303 34.53 47.18 -24.33
CA GLU A 303 33.45 48.13 -23.92
C GLU A 303 32.82 49.13 -24.92
N HIS A 304 31.47 49.24 -24.92
CA HIS A 304 30.73 50.46 -24.47
C HIS A 304 29.18 50.34 -24.52
N ASP A 305 28.57 50.72 -23.39
CA ASP A 305 27.37 51.56 -23.12
C ASP A 305 25.91 51.22 -23.55
N ASP A 306 25.09 51.13 -22.48
CA ASP A 306 23.65 51.44 -22.25
C ASP A 306 23.19 52.87 -22.71
N PRO A 307 21.93 53.38 -22.57
CA PRO A 307 20.85 53.02 -21.62
C PRO A 307 19.33 53.15 -22.05
N GLU A 308 18.45 52.65 -21.17
CA GLU A 308 17.12 53.11 -20.68
C GLU A 308 16.09 53.90 -21.55
N HIS A 309 14.79 53.54 -21.46
CA HIS A 309 13.68 54.40 -20.95
C HIS A 309 12.28 53.74 -20.90
N ALA A 310 11.42 54.33 -20.06
CA ALA A 310 10.19 53.81 -19.43
C ALA A 310 8.83 54.15 -20.10
N GLY A 311 7.76 53.44 -19.69
CA GLY A 311 6.47 54.03 -19.24
C GLY A 311 5.18 53.83 -20.09
N GLY A 312 4.07 53.42 -19.42
CA GLY A 312 2.75 54.09 -19.55
C GLY A 312 1.52 53.32 -20.10
N ASP A 313 0.62 52.93 -19.18
CA ASP A 313 -0.86 53.07 -19.13
C ASP A 313 -1.86 52.71 -20.28
N ALA A 314 -2.81 51.83 -19.90
CA ALA A 314 -4.29 51.97 -19.89
C ALA A 314 -5.21 51.70 -21.13
N ASP A 315 -6.18 50.80 -20.89
CA ASP A 315 -7.65 50.93 -21.04
C ASP A 315 -8.44 50.21 -22.17
N ASP A 316 -9.55 49.62 -21.70
CA ASP A 316 -10.88 49.31 -22.29
C ASP A 316 -11.10 48.35 -23.48
N GLY A 317 -12.01 47.38 -23.25
CA GLY A 317 -13.14 47.17 -24.17
C GLY A 317 -13.47 45.75 -24.64
N ALA A 318 -14.48 45.14 -23.99
CA ALA A 318 -15.55 44.30 -24.57
C ALA A 318 -15.19 42.97 -25.28
N GLU A 319 -15.46 41.86 -24.60
CA GLU A 319 -15.63 40.52 -25.18
C GLU A 319 -16.99 40.38 -25.88
N PRO A 320 -17.06 39.78 -27.07
CA PRO A 320 -18.26 39.11 -27.54
C PRO A 320 -18.15 37.59 -27.35
N GLU A 321 -19.24 37.03 -26.85
CA GLU A 321 -19.58 35.61 -26.82
C GLU A 321 -19.23 34.92 -28.16
N GLN A 322 -18.40 33.87 -28.09
CA GLN A 322 -18.31 32.84 -29.12
C GLN A 322 -18.25 31.46 -28.44
N GLU A 323 -19.41 30.80 -28.49
CA GLU A 323 -19.67 29.36 -28.47
C GLU A 323 -18.42 28.49 -28.31
N ALA A 324 -18.13 28.08 -27.07
CA ALA A 324 -17.27 26.94 -26.79
C ALA A 324 -18.01 25.69 -27.27
N ALA A 325 -17.44 25.06 -28.30
CA ALA A 325 -17.86 23.75 -28.76
C ALA A 325 -17.58 22.72 -27.68
N ASP A 326 -18.63 21.97 -27.36
CA ASP A 326 -18.68 20.68 -26.69
C ASP A 326 -17.37 19.89 -26.81
N ALA A 327 -16.55 19.92 -25.77
CA ALA A 327 -15.52 18.94 -25.53
C ALA A 327 -16.15 17.89 -24.61
N GLU A 328 -16.60 16.78 -25.21
CA GLU A 328 -17.02 15.60 -24.47
C GLU A 328 -15.86 15.15 -23.57
N GLU A 329 -16.16 15.08 -22.27
CA GLU A 329 -15.23 14.76 -21.19
C GLU A 329 -14.93 13.25 -21.23
N GLU A 330 -13.64 12.88 -21.30
CA GLU A 330 -13.21 11.48 -21.18
C GLU A 330 -12.86 11.17 -19.71
N ASP A 331 -13.52 10.11 -19.21
CA ASP A 331 -13.50 9.54 -17.87
C ASP A 331 -12.14 8.94 -17.46
N ASP A 332 -11.50 9.50 -16.42
CA ASP A 332 -10.35 8.89 -15.71
C ASP A 332 -10.80 7.80 -14.70
N ALA A 333 -11.68 6.88 -15.12
CA ALA A 333 -12.30 5.88 -14.24
C ALA A 333 -12.21 4.44 -14.78
N ASP A 334 -11.11 4.03 -15.40
CA ASP A 334 -10.78 2.62 -15.60
C ASP A 334 -9.26 2.47 -15.82
N ASP A 335 -8.48 2.24 -14.75
CA ASP A 335 -7.06 1.85 -14.85
C ASP A 335 -6.91 0.31 -14.71
N PRO A 336 -6.67 -0.43 -15.81
CA PRO A 336 -6.44 -1.87 -15.81
C PRO A 336 -4.97 -2.30 -15.58
N GLN A 337 -4.01 -1.39 -15.34
CA GLN A 337 -2.65 -1.74 -14.90
C GLN A 337 -2.66 -2.57 -13.60
N ARG A 338 -3.66 -2.32 -12.74
CA ARG A 338 -3.85 -3.05 -11.47
C ARG A 338 -4.33 -4.51 -11.65
N ARG A 339 -4.87 -4.90 -12.82
CA ARG A 339 -5.55 -6.21 -12.99
C ARG A 339 -4.60 -7.38 -13.26
N GLY A 340 -3.37 -7.15 -13.75
CA GLY A 340 -2.36 -8.20 -13.95
C GLY A 340 -1.47 -8.44 -12.72
N LEU A 341 -1.09 -7.36 -12.03
CA LEU A 341 -0.11 -7.34 -10.94
C LEU A 341 -0.69 -7.80 -9.60
N LEU A 342 -1.96 -7.49 -9.33
CA LEU A 342 -2.62 -7.79 -8.06
C LEU A 342 -3.54 -9.00 -8.13
N ASN A 343 -3.52 -9.81 -9.19
CA ASN A 343 -4.43 -10.96 -9.33
C ASN A 343 -4.52 -11.82 -8.07
N PHE A 344 -3.37 -11.99 -7.41
CA PHE A 344 -3.21 -12.70 -6.15
C PHE A 344 -2.68 -11.79 -5.01
N GLY A 345 -2.76 -10.47 -5.16
CA GLY A 345 -2.30 -9.51 -4.15
C GLY A 345 -2.99 -9.76 -2.82
N ASN A 346 -2.24 -9.78 -1.72
CA ASN A 346 -2.82 -9.74 -0.37
C ASN A 346 -3.32 -8.33 -0.07
N THR A 347 -4.36 -8.23 0.73
CA THR A 347 -4.92 -6.96 1.16
C THR A 347 -5.03 -6.88 2.69
N ASP A 348 -6.05 -6.17 3.21
CA ASP A 348 -6.27 -6.01 4.63
C ASP A 348 -6.56 -7.32 5.37
N LEU A 349 -6.45 -7.26 6.70
CA LEU A 349 -6.66 -8.39 7.59
C LEU A 349 -7.65 -8.08 8.71
N ALA A 350 -8.18 -9.15 9.29
CA ALA A 350 -9.03 -9.09 10.47
C ALA A 350 -8.66 -10.19 11.47
N PHE A 351 -8.92 -9.95 12.75
CA PHE A 351 -8.71 -10.92 13.82
C PHE A 351 -10.02 -11.24 14.55
N ALA A 352 -10.14 -12.50 14.97
CA ALA A 352 -11.15 -12.92 15.94
C ALA A 352 -10.53 -13.97 16.87
N GLY A 353 -10.23 -13.56 18.10
CA GLY A 353 -9.55 -14.44 19.06
C GLY A 353 -8.14 -14.83 18.59
N ASP A 354 -7.91 -16.13 18.41
CA ASP A 354 -6.66 -16.71 17.90
C ASP A 354 -6.65 -16.88 16.38
N ARG A 355 -7.68 -16.39 15.68
CA ARG A 355 -7.83 -16.49 14.23
C ARG A 355 -7.44 -15.18 13.57
N LEU A 356 -6.70 -15.30 12.48
CA LEU A 356 -6.33 -14.22 11.57
C LEU A 356 -6.92 -14.53 10.19
N PHE A 357 -7.60 -13.57 9.59
CA PHE A 357 -8.13 -13.62 8.24
C PHE A 357 -7.35 -12.63 7.39
N VAL A 358 -6.76 -13.09 6.29
CA VAL A 358 -5.97 -12.27 5.36
C VAL A 358 -6.74 -12.19 4.05
N GLY A 359 -7.16 -10.98 3.69
CA GLY A 359 -7.82 -10.65 2.43
C GLY A 359 -6.88 -10.75 1.23
N SER A 360 -7.48 -10.88 0.05
CA SER A 360 -6.78 -10.93 -1.22
C SER A 360 -7.73 -10.68 -2.38
N TYR A 361 -7.17 -10.18 -3.48
CA TYR A 361 -7.87 -10.04 -4.76
C TYR A 361 -8.46 -11.36 -5.28
N HIS A 362 -7.93 -12.50 -4.83
CA HIS A 362 -8.36 -13.85 -5.21
C HIS A 362 -9.30 -14.53 -4.21
N GLY A 363 -9.56 -13.92 -3.05
CA GLY A 363 -10.31 -14.54 -1.97
C GLY A 363 -9.75 -14.19 -0.59
N PHE A 364 -9.70 -15.15 0.34
CA PHE A 364 -9.08 -14.91 1.65
C PHE A 364 -8.47 -16.18 2.24
N ASN A 365 -7.53 -16.00 3.16
CA ASN A 365 -6.85 -17.07 3.87
C ASN A 365 -7.11 -16.97 5.37
N THR A 366 -7.30 -18.10 6.05
CA THR A 366 -7.48 -18.13 7.51
C THR A 366 -6.29 -18.81 8.17
N TYR A 367 -5.74 -18.19 9.20
CA TYR A 367 -4.63 -18.69 10.01
C TYR A 367 -5.02 -18.79 11.49
N ARG A 368 -4.40 -19.71 12.22
CA ARG A 368 -4.31 -19.69 13.69
C ARG A 368 -3.01 -19.02 14.11
N VAL A 369 -3.09 -18.06 15.01
CA VAL A 369 -1.98 -17.23 15.52
C VAL A 369 -1.80 -17.34 17.03
N GLU A 370 -2.27 -18.44 17.65
CA GLU A 370 -2.02 -18.73 19.08
C GLU A 370 -0.51 -18.72 19.42
N VAL A 371 0.33 -19.14 18.47
CA VAL A 371 1.78 -19.03 18.53
C VAL A 371 2.23 -18.08 17.42
N PRO A 372 2.51 -16.79 17.72
CA PRO A 372 2.86 -15.76 16.73
C PRO A 372 4.09 -16.11 15.90
N ALA A 373 5.05 -16.84 16.48
CA ALA A 373 6.24 -17.34 15.77
C ALA A 373 5.96 -18.48 14.77
N SER A 374 4.74 -19.02 14.75
CA SER A 374 4.37 -20.08 13.82
C SER A 374 2.88 -20.03 13.45
N PRO A 375 2.43 -19.00 12.69
CA PRO A 375 1.06 -18.94 12.19
C PRO A 375 0.72 -20.19 11.38
N GLN A 376 -0.41 -20.82 11.63
CA GLN A 376 -0.82 -22.07 10.97
C GLN A 376 -1.99 -21.84 10.04
N LEU A 377 -1.83 -22.12 8.75
CA LEU A 377 -2.92 -22.05 7.77
C LEU A 377 -4.03 -23.05 8.15
N VAL A 378 -5.27 -22.57 8.14
CA VAL A 378 -6.49 -23.34 8.46
C VAL A 378 -7.26 -23.68 7.20
N THR A 379 -7.45 -22.70 6.32
CA THR A 379 -8.15 -22.81 5.03
C THR A 379 -7.71 -21.69 4.09
N SER A 380 -7.88 -21.94 2.79
CA SER A 380 -7.77 -20.95 1.72
C SER A 380 -9.10 -20.92 0.97
N VAL A 381 -9.73 -19.76 0.83
CA VAL A 381 -11.05 -19.60 0.19
C VAL A 381 -10.89 -18.81 -1.10
N VAL A 382 -11.10 -19.45 -2.23
CA VAL A 382 -10.96 -18.86 -3.56
C VAL A 382 -12.29 -18.28 -4.02
N CYS A 383 -12.34 -16.96 -4.15
CA CYS A 383 -13.53 -16.18 -4.51
C CYS A 383 -13.06 -14.90 -5.21
N PRO A 384 -12.63 -14.96 -6.48
CA PRO A 384 -12.06 -13.79 -7.15
C PRO A 384 -13.07 -12.65 -7.25
N GLY A 385 -12.55 -11.44 -7.17
CA GLY A 385 -13.35 -10.21 -7.15
C GLY A 385 -12.54 -8.92 -7.10
N GLY A 386 -11.24 -9.00 -6.79
CA GLY A 386 -10.40 -7.82 -6.58
C GLY A 386 -10.69 -7.13 -5.25
N GLN A 387 -9.72 -6.34 -4.78
CA GLN A 387 -9.69 -5.80 -3.41
C GLN A 387 -9.68 -6.95 -2.39
N GLY A 388 -10.83 -7.33 -1.86
CA GLY A 388 -10.94 -8.47 -0.96
C GLY A 388 -10.56 -8.15 0.50
N ASP A 389 -10.69 -6.89 0.91
CA ASP A 389 -10.58 -6.49 2.31
C ASP A 389 -11.64 -7.18 3.15
N VAL A 390 -11.27 -7.58 4.37
CA VAL A 390 -12.08 -8.44 5.23
C VAL A 390 -12.36 -7.82 6.59
N SER A 391 -13.58 -8.01 7.08
CA SER A 391 -13.96 -7.77 8.48
C SER A 391 -14.66 -9.00 9.05
N VAL A 392 -14.62 -9.15 10.37
CA VAL A 392 -15.24 -10.25 11.11
C VAL A 392 -16.18 -9.74 12.18
N VAL A 393 -17.40 -10.29 12.19
CA VAL A 393 -18.44 -10.03 13.18
C VAL A 393 -19.01 -11.36 13.66
N GLY A 394 -18.61 -11.79 14.86
CA GLY A 394 -19.03 -13.09 15.39
C GLY A 394 -18.61 -14.25 14.47
N ASN A 395 -19.59 -14.92 13.85
CA ASN A 395 -19.37 -16.01 12.89
C ASN A 395 -19.52 -15.56 11.43
N LEU A 396 -19.55 -14.25 11.16
CA LEU A 396 -19.64 -13.71 9.82
C LEU A 396 -18.30 -13.10 9.41
N LEU A 397 -17.89 -13.36 8.17
CA LEU A 397 -16.82 -12.65 7.49
C LEU A 397 -17.42 -11.83 6.35
N ILE A 398 -17.12 -10.55 6.34
CA ILE A 398 -17.58 -9.56 5.36
C ILE A 398 -16.38 -9.26 4.45
N MET A 399 -16.60 -9.23 3.13
CA MET A 399 -15.52 -9.05 2.15
C MET A 399 -15.91 -8.07 1.04
N SER A 400 -15.03 -7.11 0.76
CA SER A 400 -15.16 -6.14 -0.33
C SER A 400 -14.90 -6.79 -1.70
N VAL A 401 -15.69 -6.42 -2.71
CA VAL A 401 -15.48 -6.82 -4.10
C VAL A 401 -15.73 -5.62 -5.03
N GLU A 402 -14.70 -5.26 -5.80
CA GLU A 402 -14.78 -4.10 -6.69
C GLU A 402 -14.74 -4.45 -8.17
N GLN A 403 -13.90 -5.42 -8.56
CA GLN A 403 -13.58 -5.64 -9.97
C GLN A 403 -14.73 -6.30 -10.71
N THR A 404 -14.86 -5.93 -11.98
CA THR A 404 -15.86 -6.46 -12.89
C THR A 404 -15.76 -7.98 -13.05
N ARG A 405 -14.57 -8.58 -12.94
CA ARG A 405 -14.42 -10.06 -13.04
C ARG A 405 -15.08 -10.85 -11.89
N GLY A 406 -15.49 -10.19 -10.81
CA GLY A 406 -16.17 -10.82 -9.69
C GLY A 406 -17.46 -11.52 -10.14
N ARG A 407 -17.70 -12.73 -9.61
CA ARG A 407 -18.91 -13.51 -9.90
C ARG A 407 -19.71 -13.81 -8.64
N LEU A 408 -21.02 -13.94 -8.78
CA LEU A 408 -21.91 -14.34 -7.68
C LEU A 408 -21.58 -15.75 -7.17
N ASP A 409 -21.18 -16.65 -8.06
CA ASP A 409 -20.86 -18.06 -7.79
C ASP A 409 -19.37 -18.31 -7.44
N CYS A 410 -18.56 -17.25 -7.34
CA CYS A 410 -17.12 -17.32 -7.15
C CYS A 410 -16.35 -18.16 -8.20
N GLY A 411 -16.91 -18.31 -9.40
CA GLY A 411 -16.25 -18.94 -10.54
C GLY A 411 -14.94 -18.23 -10.95
N LEU A 412 -14.03 -18.98 -11.58
CA LEU A 412 -12.71 -18.51 -12.01
C LEU A 412 -12.68 -18.01 -13.47
N GLN A 413 -13.73 -18.31 -14.22
CA GLN A 413 -13.88 -17.99 -15.64
C GLN A 413 -14.09 -16.51 -15.95
N GLY A 414 -14.17 -15.65 -14.93
CA GLY A 414 -14.48 -14.22 -15.10
C GLY A 414 -15.85 -13.96 -15.73
N VAL A 415 -16.04 -12.71 -16.20
CA VAL A 415 -17.25 -12.24 -16.89
C VAL A 415 -16.83 -11.28 -18.01
N ALA A 416 -17.04 -11.70 -19.25
CA ALA A 416 -16.58 -10.96 -20.44
C ALA A 416 -17.68 -10.06 -21.04
N GLU A 417 -18.96 -10.38 -20.81
CA GLU A 417 -20.09 -9.65 -21.37
C GLU A 417 -20.28 -8.28 -20.70
N PRO A 418 -20.51 -7.18 -21.42
CA PRO A 418 -20.69 -5.85 -20.81
C PRO A 418 -21.79 -5.77 -19.74
N VAL A 419 -22.85 -6.54 -19.92
CA VAL A 419 -23.96 -6.70 -18.98
C VAL A 419 -24.11 -8.19 -18.68
N SER A 420 -24.05 -8.57 -17.40
CA SER A 420 -24.14 -9.99 -17.00
C SER A 420 -24.88 -10.18 -15.69
N ASP A 421 -25.76 -11.19 -15.66
CA ASP A 421 -26.45 -11.63 -14.44
C ASP A 421 -25.54 -12.43 -13.49
N GLN A 422 -24.35 -12.84 -13.95
CA GLN A 422 -23.35 -13.54 -13.16
C GLN A 422 -22.39 -12.59 -12.44
N ARG A 423 -22.28 -11.34 -12.91
CA ARG A 423 -21.33 -10.36 -12.39
C ARG A 423 -21.69 -9.97 -10.96
N PHE A 424 -20.66 -9.82 -10.13
CA PHE A 424 -20.79 -9.35 -8.76
C PHE A 424 -19.78 -8.25 -8.45
N ARG A 425 -20.29 -7.12 -7.94
CA ARG A 425 -19.54 -6.01 -7.33
C ARG A 425 -20.32 -5.55 -6.09
N GLY A 426 -19.66 -5.41 -4.94
CA GLY A 426 -20.29 -5.01 -3.68
C GLY A 426 -19.70 -5.76 -2.47
N ILE A 427 -20.56 -6.17 -1.53
CA ILE A 427 -20.17 -6.84 -0.28
C ILE A 427 -20.58 -8.32 -0.27
N ARG A 428 -19.62 -9.23 -0.06
CA ARG A 428 -19.90 -10.65 0.23
C ARG A 428 -19.96 -10.90 1.73
N ILE A 429 -20.86 -11.79 2.15
CA ILE A 429 -20.95 -12.24 3.54
C ILE A 429 -20.83 -13.76 3.58
N PHE A 430 -19.89 -14.24 4.38
CA PHE A 430 -19.61 -15.66 4.60
C PHE A 430 -19.94 -16.05 6.03
N ASP A 431 -20.63 -17.18 6.19
CA ASP A 431 -20.69 -17.89 7.47
C ASP A 431 -19.38 -18.67 7.65
N ILE A 432 -18.64 -18.30 8.71
CA ILE A 432 -17.36 -18.87 9.12
C ILE A 432 -17.47 -19.67 10.43
N GLY A 433 -18.67 -20.13 10.80
CA GLY A 433 -18.88 -21.02 11.94
C GLY A 433 -18.03 -22.30 11.84
N ASP A 434 -17.88 -22.83 10.63
CA ASP A 434 -16.81 -23.79 10.27
C ASP A 434 -15.78 -23.10 9.36
N THR A 435 -14.68 -22.64 9.96
CA THR A 435 -13.60 -21.97 9.22
C THR A 435 -12.86 -22.87 8.24
N ARG A 436 -13.10 -24.19 8.22
CA ARG A 436 -12.50 -25.08 7.22
C ARG A 436 -13.36 -25.23 5.97
N MET A 437 -14.63 -24.85 6.05
CA MET A 437 -15.58 -24.86 4.94
C MET A 437 -16.52 -23.64 5.00
N PRO A 438 -15.99 -22.39 4.90
CA PRO A 438 -16.83 -21.20 4.87
C PRO A 438 -17.86 -21.25 3.75
N ARG A 439 -19.05 -20.69 4.00
CA ARG A 439 -20.15 -20.66 3.03
C ARG A 439 -20.61 -19.23 2.79
N GLN A 440 -20.71 -18.83 1.53
CA GLN A 440 -21.31 -17.55 1.17
C GLN A 440 -22.81 -17.58 1.50
N VAL A 441 -23.26 -16.70 2.39
CA VAL A 441 -24.65 -16.60 2.84
C VAL A 441 -25.37 -15.42 2.22
N ALA A 442 -24.65 -14.34 1.87
CA ALA A 442 -25.22 -13.19 1.20
C ALA A 442 -24.22 -12.55 0.22
N ALA A 443 -24.75 -11.78 -0.73
CA ALA A 443 -24.00 -10.98 -1.69
C ALA A 443 -24.81 -9.71 -2.01
N VAL A 444 -24.41 -8.59 -1.42
CA VAL A 444 -25.08 -7.29 -1.57
C VAL A 444 -24.43 -6.55 -2.74
N GLN A 445 -25.18 -6.35 -3.83
CA GLN A 445 -24.68 -5.64 -5.01
C GLN A 445 -24.82 -4.13 -4.86
N THR A 446 -23.80 -3.39 -5.29
CA THR A 446 -23.78 -1.93 -5.30
C THR A 446 -23.45 -1.41 -6.70
N CYS A 447 -23.79 -0.15 -6.95
CA CYS A 447 -23.58 0.47 -8.27
C CYS A 447 -22.11 0.68 -8.62
N ARG A 448 -21.24 0.78 -7.61
CA ARG A 448 -19.81 1.07 -7.78
C ARG A 448 -18.90 -0.04 -7.22
N GLY A 449 -19.49 -1.14 -6.76
CA GLY A 449 -18.76 -2.16 -6.01
C GLY A 449 -18.39 -1.71 -4.59
N SER A 450 -17.45 -2.41 -3.98
CA SER A 450 -16.85 -2.02 -2.71
C SER A 450 -15.34 -2.14 -2.84
N HIS A 451 -14.65 -1.02 -2.76
CA HIS A 451 -13.20 -0.92 -2.68
C HIS A 451 -12.74 -1.40 -1.30
N THR A 452 -13.19 -0.70 -0.26
CA THR A 452 -13.05 -1.06 1.16
C THR A 452 -14.41 -1.05 1.84
N HIS A 453 -14.45 -1.44 3.11
CA HIS A 453 -15.65 -1.36 3.93
C HIS A 453 -15.28 -1.23 5.41
N THR A 454 -16.17 -0.62 6.18
CA THR A 454 -16.04 -0.56 7.64
C THR A 454 -17.32 -1.06 8.30
N VAL A 455 -17.17 -1.71 9.46
CA VAL A 455 -18.26 -2.28 10.24
C VAL A 455 -18.57 -1.39 11.43
N ILE A 456 -19.87 -1.16 11.64
CA ILE A 456 -20.40 -0.35 12.74
C ILE A 456 -21.39 -1.21 13.53
N ALA A 457 -21.15 -1.32 14.83
CA ALA A 457 -22.13 -1.86 15.76
C ALA A 457 -22.97 -0.69 16.30
N ASP A 458 -24.29 -0.85 16.26
CA ASP A 458 -25.21 0.11 16.86
C ASP A 458 -25.63 -0.39 18.25
N PRO A 459 -25.30 0.33 19.34
CA PRO A 459 -25.72 -0.08 20.69
C PRO A 459 -27.24 -0.10 20.87
N ASP A 460 -28.00 0.63 20.05
CA ASP A 460 -29.46 0.67 20.10
C ASP A 460 -30.11 -0.43 19.21
N ASP A 461 -29.31 -1.17 18.43
CA ASP A 461 -29.77 -2.22 17.52
C ASP A 461 -28.83 -3.45 17.51
N GLU A 462 -28.68 -4.10 18.67
CA GLU A 462 -27.81 -5.29 18.87
C GLU A 462 -28.13 -6.48 17.94
N GLY A 463 -29.28 -6.49 17.25
CA GLY A 463 -29.67 -7.54 16.31
C GLY A 463 -29.04 -7.40 14.92
N ASN A 464 -28.46 -6.24 14.63
CA ASN A 464 -27.91 -5.89 13.33
C ASN A 464 -26.49 -5.34 13.47
N VAL A 465 -25.75 -5.40 12.37
CA VAL A 465 -24.57 -4.55 12.17
C VAL A 465 -24.72 -3.79 10.87
N TYR A 466 -24.11 -2.61 10.83
CA TYR A 466 -24.11 -1.75 9.66
C TYR A 466 -22.74 -1.80 9.00
N VAL A 467 -22.72 -1.75 7.67
CA VAL A 467 -21.50 -1.74 6.86
C VAL A 467 -21.56 -0.54 5.96
N TYR A 468 -20.54 0.32 6.02
CA TYR A 468 -20.35 1.36 5.02
C TYR A 468 -19.49 0.79 3.91
N GLY A 469 -20.09 0.64 2.72
CA GLY A 469 -19.40 0.21 1.52
C GLY A 469 -18.83 1.42 0.77
N SER A 470 -17.51 1.46 0.61
CA SER A 470 -16.82 2.51 -0.15
C SER A 470 -16.56 2.04 -1.56
N GLY A 471 -17.43 2.37 -2.51
CA GLY A 471 -17.26 1.99 -3.92
C GLY A 471 -16.47 3.03 -4.72
N THR A 472 -15.31 2.67 -5.26
CA THR A 472 -14.50 3.60 -6.08
C THR A 472 -14.64 3.36 -7.58
N GLY A 473 -14.95 2.13 -8.00
CA GLY A 473 -15.10 1.80 -9.41
C GLY A 473 -16.23 2.57 -10.14
N GLY A 474 -16.16 2.55 -11.47
CA GLY A 474 -17.16 3.18 -12.35
C GLY A 474 -18.58 2.69 -12.08
N VAL A 475 -19.56 3.56 -12.34
CA VAL A 475 -20.98 3.25 -12.14
C VAL A 475 -21.41 2.20 -13.16
N ARG A 476 -22.15 1.19 -12.70
CA ARG A 476 -22.68 0.15 -13.58
C ARG A 476 -23.80 0.68 -14.45
N SER A 477 -23.92 0.14 -15.66
CA SER A 477 -25.10 0.34 -16.50
C SER A 477 -26.37 -0.01 -15.72
N GLY A 478 -27.40 0.85 -15.83
CA GLY A 478 -28.73 0.58 -15.31
C GLY A 478 -29.39 -0.67 -15.91
N GLU A 479 -28.90 -1.15 -17.06
CA GLU A 479 -29.32 -2.45 -17.63
C GLU A 479 -28.75 -3.65 -16.86
N GLU A 480 -27.60 -3.48 -16.21
CA GLU A 480 -26.96 -4.53 -15.39
C GLU A 480 -27.44 -4.50 -13.95
N LEU A 481 -27.59 -3.32 -13.35
CA LEU A 481 -28.15 -3.14 -12.02
C LEU A 481 -29.10 -1.95 -11.99
N GLU A 482 -30.39 -2.24 -11.80
CA GLU A 482 -31.43 -1.22 -11.74
C GLU A 482 -31.13 -0.17 -10.65
N GLY A 483 -31.31 1.11 -10.98
CA GLY A 483 -31.08 2.24 -10.07
C GLY A 483 -29.67 2.83 -10.11
N CYS A 484 -28.76 2.32 -10.95
CA CYS A 484 -27.44 2.91 -11.15
C CYS A 484 -27.46 3.97 -12.27
N SER A 485 -26.90 5.13 -11.97
CA SER A 485 -26.67 6.24 -12.91
C SER A 485 -25.43 7.03 -12.48
N ASP A 486 -24.63 7.44 -13.45
CA ASP A 486 -23.47 8.35 -13.37
C ASP A 486 -23.80 9.79 -13.74
N GLU A 487 -25.04 10.07 -14.15
CA GLU A 487 -25.50 11.42 -14.49
C GLU A 487 -25.25 12.39 -13.34
N SER A 488 -25.06 13.67 -13.68
CA SER A 488 -24.81 14.70 -12.68
C SER A 488 -25.96 14.79 -11.68
N PRO A 489 -25.73 15.19 -10.42
CA PRO A 489 -26.82 15.34 -9.44
C PRO A 489 -27.92 16.32 -9.87
N ALA A 490 -27.62 17.23 -10.81
CA ALA A 490 -28.59 18.16 -11.38
C ALA A 490 -29.52 17.48 -12.40
N GLU A 491 -29.02 16.51 -13.16
CA GLU A 491 -29.78 15.73 -14.13
C GLU A 491 -30.53 14.58 -13.46
N ASN A 492 -29.85 13.89 -12.54
CA ASN A 492 -30.39 12.77 -11.80
C ASN A 492 -30.09 12.88 -10.31
N PRO A 493 -31.08 13.26 -9.48
CA PRO A 493 -30.86 13.36 -8.05
C PRO A 493 -30.54 11.99 -7.42
N ASP A 494 -30.87 10.87 -8.07
CA ASP A 494 -30.63 9.50 -7.60
C ASP A 494 -29.30 8.92 -8.12
N THR A 495 -28.41 9.76 -8.64
CA THR A 495 -27.04 9.37 -9.05
C THR A 495 -26.31 8.56 -7.98
N ALA A 496 -25.49 7.60 -8.43
CA ALA A 496 -24.66 6.75 -7.58
C ALA A 496 -23.39 7.46 -7.08
N LEU A 497 -23.14 8.68 -7.53
CA LEU A 497 -22.06 9.55 -7.07
C LEU A 497 -22.43 10.28 -5.76
N PHE A 498 -21.43 10.79 -5.03
CA PHE A 498 -21.61 11.66 -3.85
C PHE A 498 -22.37 11.01 -2.68
N ARG A 499 -22.29 9.69 -2.56
CA ARG A 499 -23.01 8.89 -1.56
C ARG A 499 -22.12 7.78 -1.01
N ILE A 500 -22.53 7.25 0.15
CA ILE A 500 -22.00 6.01 0.71
C ILE A 500 -23.14 4.98 0.68
N ASP A 501 -22.85 3.72 0.36
CA ASP A 501 -23.82 2.63 0.53
C ASP A 501 -23.82 2.17 1.99
N VAL A 502 -24.94 2.36 2.70
CA VAL A 502 -25.11 1.85 4.07
C VAL A 502 -25.89 0.55 4.00
N ILE A 503 -25.24 -0.54 4.40
CA ILE A 503 -25.75 -1.91 4.32
C ILE A 503 -26.08 -2.39 5.73
N GLN A 504 -27.31 -2.83 5.94
CA GLN A 504 -27.70 -3.51 7.18
C GLN A 504 -27.49 -5.01 7.02
N VAL A 505 -26.88 -5.64 8.02
CA VAL A 505 -26.67 -7.09 8.09
C VAL A 505 -27.36 -7.62 9.34
N PRO A 506 -28.52 -8.29 9.20
CA PRO A 506 -29.17 -8.96 10.32
C PRO A 506 -28.34 -10.16 10.79
N LEU A 507 -27.87 -10.14 12.04
CA LEU A 507 -26.95 -11.17 12.56
C LEU A 507 -27.60 -12.57 12.63
N ALA A 508 -28.93 -12.61 12.80
CA ALA A 508 -29.69 -13.85 12.85
C ALA A 508 -30.00 -14.44 11.47
N ASN A 509 -30.17 -13.59 10.45
CA ASN A 509 -30.50 -13.97 9.07
C ASN A 509 -29.64 -13.13 8.11
N PRO A 510 -28.33 -13.40 8.02
CA PRO A 510 -27.42 -12.59 7.21
C PRO A 510 -27.77 -12.60 5.71
N GLU A 511 -28.53 -13.58 5.23
CA GLU A 511 -29.06 -13.63 3.86
C GLU A 511 -30.00 -12.46 3.51
N ASP A 512 -30.58 -11.79 4.51
CA ASP A 512 -31.46 -10.64 4.33
C ASP A 512 -30.69 -9.31 4.25
N ALA A 513 -29.35 -9.36 4.23
CA ALA A 513 -28.52 -8.17 4.14
C ALA A 513 -28.83 -7.34 2.88
N ALA A 514 -28.99 -6.03 3.06
CA ALA A 514 -29.40 -5.13 1.99
C ALA A 514 -28.89 -3.69 2.23
N VAL A 515 -28.78 -2.92 1.16
CA VAL A 515 -28.56 -1.48 1.26
C VAL A 515 -29.83 -0.84 1.82
N VAL A 516 -29.72 -0.20 2.98
CA VAL A 516 -30.84 0.45 3.70
C VAL A 516 -30.85 1.97 3.54
N SER A 517 -29.69 2.55 3.25
CA SER A 517 -29.55 4.00 3.08
C SER A 517 -28.41 4.35 2.11
N ARG A 518 -28.54 5.51 1.47
CA ARG A 518 -27.55 6.10 0.56
C ARG A 518 -27.38 7.60 0.84
N PRO A 519 -26.85 7.96 2.03
CA PRO A 519 -26.75 9.35 2.45
C PRO A 519 -25.87 10.16 1.49
N LEU A 520 -26.33 11.37 1.16
CA LEU A 520 -25.56 12.37 0.41
C LEU A 520 -24.58 13.07 1.36
N VAL A 521 -23.51 12.37 1.74
CA VAL A 521 -22.54 12.88 2.74
C VAL A 521 -21.61 13.98 2.21
N PHE A 522 -21.56 14.15 0.89
CA PHE A 522 -20.77 15.18 0.21
C PHE A 522 -21.57 16.48 0.01
N ARG A 523 -22.86 16.46 0.38
CA ARG A 523 -23.76 17.60 0.18
C ARG A 523 -23.31 18.79 1.01
N ASP A 524 -23.29 19.95 0.38
CA ASP A 524 -23.07 21.23 1.05
C ASP A 524 -24.20 21.48 2.07
N PRO A 525 -23.88 21.65 3.36
CA PRO A 525 -24.89 21.83 4.40
C PRO A 525 -25.64 23.18 4.31
N GLU A 526 -25.05 24.21 3.70
CA GLU A 526 -25.64 25.54 3.53
C GLU A 526 -26.50 25.63 2.25
N THR A 527 -25.96 25.17 1.12
CA THR A 527 -26.62 25.30 -0.19
C THR A 527 -27.49 24.10 -0.55
N GLY A 528 -27.23 22.94 0.06
CA GLY A 528 -27.89 21.69 -0.26
C GLY A 528 -27.41 21.05 -1.57
N ALA A 529 -26.38 21.60 -2.23
CA ALA A 529 -25.81 21.03 -3.45
C ALA A 529 -25.15 19.68 -3.16
N ALA A 530 -25.50 18.63 -3.91
CA ALA A 530 -25.02 17.27 -3.69
C ALA A 530 -23.49 17.13 -3.85
N ALA A 531 -22.91 17.82 -4.82
CA ALA A 531 -21.47 17.96 -5.03
C ALA A 531 -20.96 19.21 -4.28
N GLY A 532 -20.97 19.15 -2.94
CA GLY A 532 -20.66 20.28 -2.07
C GLY A 532 -19.22 20.33 -1.56
N LEU A 533 -18.31 19.61 -2.21
CA LEU A 533 -16.91 19.46 -1.82
C LEU A 533 -15.99 19.81 -3.01
N TRP A 534 -14.71 19.44 -2.93
CA TRP A 534 -13.73 19.80 -3.97
C TRP A 534 -14.19 19.35 -5.37
N PRO A 535 -14.32 20.27 -6.35
CA PRO A 535 -14.81 19.96 -7.69
C PRO A 535 -13.75 19.28 -8.59
N GLY A 536 -12.54 19.05 -8.07
CA GLY A 536 -11.40 18.64 -8.88
C GLY A 536 -10.66 19.83 -9.49
N GLY A 537 -9.44 19.60 -9.95
CA GLY A 537 -8.63 20.58 -10.66
C GLY A 537 -7.24 20.82 -10.06
N ASP A 538 -6.67 21.98 -10.39
CA ASP A 538 -5.30 22.34 -10.05
C ASP A 538 -5.23 23.00 -8.66
N HIS A 539 -4.36 22.49 -7.78
CA HIS A 539 -4.08 23.08 -6.47
C HIS A 539 -3.00 24.19 -6.52
N GLY A 540 -2.43 24.46 -7.70
CA GLY A 540 -1.45 25.50 -7.97
C GLY A 540 -0.05 24.97 -8.33
N PRO A 541 0.92 25.87 -8.60
CA PRO A 541 2.26 25.48 -9.04
C PRO A 541 2.95 24.53 -8.05
N GLY A 542 3.45 23.39 -8.53
CA GLY A 542 4.15 22.39 -7.71
C GLY A 542 3.23 21.39 -7.00
N THR A 543 1.94 21.38 -7.32
CA THR A 543 0.95 20.42 -6.81
C THR A 543 0.41 19.54 -7.95
N GLN A 544 -0.33 18.48 -7.63
CA GLN A 544 -0.97 17.62 -8.63
C GLN A 544 -2.40 18.10 -8.89
N ARG A 545 -2.88 17.89 -10.12
CA ARG A 545 -4.31 17.96 -10.39
C ARG A 545 -5.03 16.79 -9.72
N THR A 546 -6.09 17.08 -8.97
CA THR A 546 -6.84 16.08 -8.20
C THR A 546 -8.25 15.93 -8.73
N ALA A 547 -8.83 14.75 -8.51
CA ALA A 547 -10.19 14.44 -8.95
C ALA A 547 -11.24 15.10 -8.06
N GLU A 548 -12.47 15.18 -8.57
CA GLU A 548 -13.63 15.61 -7.78
C GLU A 548 -13.88 14.68 -6.58
N SER A 549 -14.26 15.28 -5.45
CA SER A 549 -14.71 14.60 -4.23
C SER A 549 -16.11 13.99 -4.40
N SER A 550 -16.19 12.86 -5.11
CA SER A 550 -17.45 12.15 -5.38
C SER A 550 -17.60 10.80 -4.67
N ARG A 551 -16.54 10.34 -3.97
CA ARG A 551 -16.48 9.05 -3.28
C ARG A 551 -15.45 9.03 -2.16
N CYS A 552 -15.66 8.18 -1.19
CA CYS A 552 -14.64 7.86 -0.19
C CYS A 552 -13.86 6.63 -0.63
N HIS A 553 -12.54 6.68 -0.48
CA HIS A 553 -11.70 5.50 -0.61
C HIS A 553 -11.87 4.64 0.63
N ASP A 554 -11.55 5.21 1.80
CA ASP A 554 -11.68 4.55 3.10
C ASP A 554 -12.53 5.38 4.06
N ILE A 555 -13.20 4.68 4.97
CA ILE A 555 -13.91 5.31 6.09
C ILE A 555 -13.52 4.57 7.36
N THR A 556 -12.85 5.26 8.27
CA THR A 556 -12.51 4.70 9.58
C THR A 556 -13.54 5.11 10.60
N THR A 557 -14.15 4.15 11.28
CA THR A 557 -15.19 4.40 12.29
C THR A 557 -14.61 4.36 13.69
N PHE A 558 -15.10 5.25 14.55
CA PHE A 558 -14.87 5.24 15.99
C PHE A 558 -16.22 5.25 16.72
N PRO A 559 -16.90 4.09 16.79
CA PRO A 559 -18.28 4.00 17.29
C PRO A 559 -18.45 4.50 18.73
N ASP A 560 -17.50 4.25 19.63
CA ASP A 560 -17.58 4.71 21.04
C ASP A 560 -17.56 6.24 21.17
N ALA A 561 -17.05 6.95 20.17
CA ALA A 561 -17.07 8.41 20.11
C ALA A 561 -18.23 8.95 19.27
N GLY A 562 -18.98 8.09 18.58
CA GLY A 562 -19.98 8.49 17.58
C GLY A 562 -19.36 9.18 16.35
N LEU A 563 -18.09 8.92 16.05
CA LEU A 563 -17.34 9.59 14.98
C LEU A 563 -16.93 8.62 13.87
N ALA A 564 -16.78 9.12 12.65
CA ALA A 564 -16.01 8.45 11.60
C ALA A 564 -15.19 9.47 10.81
N ALA A 565 -14.10 9.03 10.20
CA ALA A 565 -13.28 9.84 9.30
C ALA A 565 -13.24 9.19 7.92
N GLY A 566 -13.73 9.91 6.91
CA GLY A 566 -13.67 9.50 5.51
C GLY A 566 -12.49 10.12 4.80
N ALA A 567 -11.61 9.30 4.23
CA ALA A 567 -10.62 9.73 3.27
C ALA A 567 -11.25 9.63 1.87
N CYS A 568 -11.63 10.77 1.31
CA CYS A 568 -12.45 10.85 0.11
C CYS A 568 -11.72 11.62 -0.98
N SER A 569 -11.97 11.30 -2.26
CA SER A 569 -11.03 11.53 -3.38
C SER A 569 -10.28 12.88 -3.39
N GLY A 570 -10.91 14.00 -2.99
CA GLY A 570 -10.24 15.29 -2.77
C GLY A 570 -10.35 15.90 -1.36
N ASN A 571 -10.99 15.23 -0.39
CA ASN A 571 -11.24 15.74 0.96
C ASN A 571 -11.04 14.69 2.07
N GLY A 572 -10.51 15.13 3.21
CA GLY A 572 -10.70 14.45 4.49
C GLY A 572 -12.00 14.93 5.12
N ILE A 573 -12.86 14.01 5.56
CA ILE A 573 -14.19 14.35 6.10
C ILE A 573 -14.35 13.74 7.49
N LEU A 574 -14.85 14.53 8.44
CA LEU A 574 -15.29 14.06 9.75
C LEU A 574 -16.81 13.88 9.75
N PHE A 575 -17.27 12.72 10.20
CA PHE A 575 -18.69 12.35 10.28
C PHE A 575 -19.13 12.12 11.73
N ASP A 576 -20.38 12.50 12.02
CA ASP A 576 -21.18 11.98 13.12
C ASP A 576 -21.86 10.69 12.64
N ILE A 577 -21.63 9.60 13.36
CA ILE A 577 -22.23 8.28 13.09
C ILE A 577 -23.07 7.77 14.27
N SER A 578 -23.54 8.68 15.14
CA SER A 578 -24.46 8.34 16.23
C SER A 578 -25.77 7.72 15.72
N ASP A 579 -26.16 8.04 14.48
CA ASP A 579 -27.12 7.26 13.68
C ASP A 579 -26.36 6.61 12.51
N PRO A 580 -25.99 5.31 12.63
CA PRO A 580 -25.26 4.61 11.58
C PRO A 580 -26.02 4.52 10.26
N VAL A 581 -27.35 4.69 10.23
CA VAL A 581 -28.11 4.66 8.97
C VAL A 581 -28.01 5.99 8.21
N ASN A 582 -27.79 7.08 8.95
CA ASN A 582 -27.80 8.44 8.41
C ASN A 582 -26.60 9.25 8.93
N PRO A 583 -25.36 8.91 8.54
CA PRO A 583 -24.19 9.69 8.92
C PRO A 583 -24.29 11.14 8.43
N ILE A 584 -23.79 12.07 9.23
CA ILE A 584 -23.81 13.51 8.97
C ILE A 584 -22.38 14.04 8.93
N ARG A 585 -22.06 14.89 7.96
CA ARG A 585 -20.78 15.58 7.90
C ARG A 585 -20.69 16.65 9.00
N LEU A 586 -19.67 16.54 9.85
CA LEU A 586 -19.34 17.52 10.88
C LEU A 586 -18.38 18.59 10.36
N ASP A 587 -17.32 18.15 9.66
CA ASP A 587 -16.28 19.03 9.13
C ASP A 587 -15.61 18.38 7.92
N ASP A 588 -14.93 19.18 7.10
CA ASP A 588 -14.16 18.72 5.95
C ASP A 588 -12.90 19.57 5.72
N VAL A 589 -11.83 18.95 5.24
CA VAL A 589 -10.53 19.59 5.00
C VAL A 589 -9.99 19.21 3.63
N ILE A 590 -9.16 20.11 3.08
CA ILE A 590 -8.39 19.92 1.84
C ILE A 590 -6.92 20.19 2.18
N ASP A 591 -6.03 19.38 1.61
CA ASP A 591 -4.59 19.55 1.66
C ASP A 591 -4.09 19.66 0.22
N PRO A 592 -3.60 20.83 -0.22
CA PRO A 592 -3.06 21.03 -1.57
C PRO A 592 -1.89 20.09 -1.93
N SER A 593 -1.25 19.50 -0.92
CA SER A 593 -0.13 18.58 -1.06
C SER A 593 -0.58 17.13 -1.26
N PHE A 594 -1.87 16.83 -1.13
CA PHE A 594 -2.43 15.49 -1.33
C PHE A 594 -2.84 15.31 -2.80
N ALA A 595 -2.61 14.12 -3.35
CA ALA A 595 -3.11 13.74 -4.65
C ALA A 595 -4.44 12.98 -4.54
N TYR A 596 -4.55 12.14 -3.50
CA TYR A 596 -5.73 11.33 -3.29
C TYR A 596 -5.81 10.90 -1.82
N TRP A 597 -6.88 11.29 -1.13
CA TRP A 597 -7.05 10.94 0.28
C TRP A 597 -7.36 9.45 0.40
N HIS A 598 -6.49 8.75 1.10
CA HIS A 598 -6.40 7.30 1.01
C HIS A 598 -7.02 6.60 2.21
N SER A 599 -6.53 6.91 3.43
CA SER A 599 -7.01 6.30 4.68
C SER A 599 -7.05 7.30 5.83
N ALA A 600 -7.72 6.91 6.92
CA ALA A 600 -7.81 7.70 8.15
C ALA A 600 -7.57 6.84 9.39
N THR A 601 -7.01 7.40 10.46
CA THR A 601 -6.83 6.70 11.75
C THR A 601 -6.95 7.69 12.91
N PHE A 602 -7.75 7.37 13.92
CA PHE A 602 -7.90 8.21 15.10
C PHE A 602 -6.84 7.89 16.15
N ASN A 603 -6.58 8.81 17.08
CA ASN A 603 -5.98 8.40 18.35
C ASN A 603 -7.01 7.73 19.28
N ASN A 604 -6.57 7.12 20.38
CA ASN A 604 -7.47 6.33 21.25
C ASN A 604 -8.56 7.17 21.97
N ASP A 605 -8.39 8.50 22.02
CA ASP A 605 -9.35 9.39 22.65
C ASP A 605 -10.37 9.99 21.67
N GLY A 606 -10.15 9.85 20.36
CA GLY A 606 -10.98 10.46 19.32
C GLY A 606 -10.77 11.97 19.18
N THR A 607 -9.65 12.47 19.70
CA THR A 607 -9.28 13.90 19.72
C THR A 607 -8.29 14.27 18.62
N LYS A 608 -7.83 13.29 17.85
CA LYS A 608 -6.91 13.47 16.72
C LYS A 608 -7.25 12.50 15.61
N VAL A 609 -6.97 12.90 14.37
CA VAL A 609 -7.08 12.05 13.19
C VAL A 609 -5.87 12.26 12.29
N ILE A 610 -5.35 11.14 11.76
CA ILE A 610 -4.31 11.10 10.74
C ILE A 610 -4.98 10.72 9.43
N PHE A 611 -4.76 11.50 8.39
CA PHE A 611 -5.10 11.12 7.02
C PHE A 611 -3.85 10.79 6.21
N THR A 612 -3.98 9.87 5.27
CA THR A 612 -2.86 9.43 4.41
C THR A 612 -3.14 9.77 2.95
N ASP A 613 -2.08 9.95 2.17
CA ASP A 613 -2.14 10.33 0.76
C ASP A 613 -1.62 9.19 -0.15
N GLU A 614 -2.30 8.97 -1.26
CA GLU A 614 -1.93 8.01 -2.31
C GLU A 614 -1.16 8.68 -3.47
N TRP A 615 -0.18 9.53 -3.15
CA TRP A 615 0.60 10.21 -4.17
C TRP A 615 1.21 9.20 -5.15
N GLY A 616 0.92 9.39 -6.44
CA GLY A 616 1.38 8.47 -7.48
C GLY A 616 0.55 7.18 -7.66
N GLY A 617 -0.67 7.12 -7.13
CA GLY A 617 -1.67 6.09 -7.47
C GLY A 617 -1.30 4.68 -7.05
N GLY A 618 -0.51 4.54 -5.99
CA GLY A 618 -0.14 3.25 -5.41
C GLY A 618 1.01 2.52 -6.11
N GLY A 619 1.31 2.87 -7.37
CA GLY A 619 2.35 2.21 -8.17
C GLY A 619 3.67 2.99 -8.29
N ARG A 620 3.66 4.31 -8.06
CA ARG A 620 4.82 5.17 -8.34
C ARG A 620 5.79 5.30 -7.14
N PRO A 621 7.09 5.50 -7.39
CA PRO A 621 8.12 5.73 -6.38
C PRO A 621 8.07 7.18 -5.86
N ARG A 622 7.24 7.46 -4.86
CA ARG A 622 6.97 8.84 -4.39
C ARG A 622 7.60 9.18 -3.03
N CYS A 623 8.73 8.53 -2.77
CA CYS A 623 9.62 8.85 -1.67
C CYS A 623 11.03 9.11 -2.21
N ARG A 624 11.19 9.74 -3.38
CA ARG A 624 12.53 9.95 -3.93
C ARG A 624 13.22 11.07 -3.18
N ALA A 625 14.55 11.08 -3.19
CA ALA A 625 15.32 12.11 -2.50
C ALA A 625 15.06 13.53 -3.02
N SER A 626 14.59 13.65 -4.27
CA SER A 626 14.20 14.90 -4.92
C SER A 626 12.74 15.30 -4.72
N ASP A 627 11.88 14.38 -4.25
CA ASP A 627 10.48 14.69 -4.00
C ASP A 627 10.35 15.58 -2.74
N PRO A 628 9.49 16.61 -2.76
CA PRO A 628 9.11 17.34 -1.55
C PRO A 628 8.66 16.40 -0.42
N ARG A 629 8.99 16.76 0.82
CA ARG A 629 8.71 15.91 2.00
C ARG A 629 7.21 15.78 2.29
N GLU A 630 6.43 16.75 1.81
CA GLU A 630 4.98 16.83 1.93
C GLU A 630 4.26 15.90 0.96
N TRP A 631 4.90 15.49 -0.14
CA TRP A 631 4.26 14.62 -1.14
C TRP A 631 4.07 13.19 -0.62
N GLY A 632 2.83 12.70 -0.64
CA GLY A 632 2.49 11.39 -0.09
C GLY A 632 2.73 11.28 1.41
N ALA A 633 2.80 12.41 2.13
CA ALA A 633 2.94 12.44 3.57
C ALA A 633 1.57 12.24 4.24
N ASN A 634 1.56 11.70 5.43
CA ASN A 634 0.37 11.75 6.27
C ASN A 634 0.15 13.19 6.76
N ALA A 635 -1.09 13.61 6.91
CA ALA A 635 -1.47 14.87 7.54
C ALA A 635 -2.14 14.58 8.89
N ILE A 636 -1.66 15.26 9.95
CA ILE A 636 -2.13 15.07 11.33
C ILE A 636 -2.98 16.27 11.73
N TYR A 637 -4.20 15.98 12.21
CA TYR A 637 -5.17 16.97 12.67
C TYR A 637 -5.54 16.72 14.14
N ASP A 638 -5.67 17.78 14.91
CA ASP A 638 -6.38 17.74 16.19
C ASP A 638 -7.87 18.05 15.95
N ILE A 639 -8.77 17.38 16.66
CA ILE A 639 -10.21 17.62 16.62
C ILE A 639 -10.56 18.49 17.83
N VAL A 640 -10.93 19.74 17.58
CA VAL A 640 -11.27 20.72 18.62
C VAL A 640 -12.67 21.27 18.33
N ASP A 641 -13.59 21.09 19.27
CA ASP A 641 -15.00 21.52 19.12
C ASP A 641 -15.69 20.97 17.85
N GLY A 642 -15.29 19.78 17.39
CA GLY A 642 -15.83 19.12 16.20
C GLY A 642 -15.16 19.53 14.88
N GLU A 643 -14.15 20.41 14.92
CA GLU A 643 -13.40 20.89 13.74
C GLU A 643 -11.98 20.30 13.72
N MET A 644 -11.52 19.93 12.53
CA MET A 644 -10.19 19.40 12.27
C MET A 644 -9.19 20.53 12.06
N GLN A 645 -8.22 20.63 12.96
CA GLN A 645 -7.15 21.63 12.91
C GLN A 645 -5.84 20.98 12.50
N PHE A 646 -5.33 21.34 11.32
CA PHE A 646 -4.04 20.86 10.82
C PHE A 646 -2.90 21.18 11.80
N ARG A 647 -2.00 20.22 12.02
CA ARG A 647 -0.84 20.37 12.92
C ARG A 647 0.49 20.13 12.23
N SER A 648 0.62 19.05 11.48
CA SER A 648 1.88 18.71 10.81
C SER A 648 1.70 17.62 9.75
N HIS A 649 2.73 17.44 8.92
CA HIS A 649 2.90 16.28 8.06
C HIS A 649 3.87 15.28 8.68
N TYR A 650 3.66 13.99 8.39
CA TYR A 650 4.59 12.91 8.69
C TYR A 650 4.88 12.09 7.43
N LYS A 651 6.16 11.95 7.07
CA LYS A 651 6.64 11.10 5.98
C LYS A 651 7.82 10.28 6.50
N LEU A 652 7.90 9.00 6.10
CA LEU A 652 9.04 8.16 6.47
C LEU A 652 10.38 8.79 5.99
N PRO A 653 11.46 8.70 6.77
CA PRO A 653 12.69 9.40 6.45
C PRO A 653 13.56 8.76 5.35
N ALA A 654 13.22 7.56 4.88
CA ALA A 654 13.98 6.82 3.86
C ALA A 654 13.57 7.13 2.42
N PRO A 655 14.50 7.71 1.63
CA PRO A 655 14.28 7.82 0.21
C PRO A 655 14.31 6.45 -0.47
N GLN A 656 13.42 6.24 -1.45
CA GLN A 656 13.36 5.01 -2.24
C GLN A 656 13.87 5.21 -3.66
N THR A 657 14.17 4.09 -4.32
CA THR A 657 14.52 4.06 -5.74
C THR A 657 13.27 4.02 -6.60
N ASP A 658 13.40 4.27 -7.91
CA ASP A 658 12.26 4.13 -8.84
C ASP A 658 11.78 2.67 -9.05
N ARG A 659 12.40 1.69 -8.39
CA ARG A 659 12.06 0.25 -8.44
C ARG A 659 11.08 -0.16 -7.34
N GLU A 660 10.67 0.78 -6.50
CA GLU A 660 9.84 0.58 -5.31
C GLU A 660 8.70 1.58 -5.33
N ASN A 661 7.47 1.13 -5.08
CA ASN A 661 6.38 2.06 -4.82
C ASN A 661 6.45 2.55 -3.37
N CYS A 662 6.14 3.83 -3.16
CA CYS A 662 6.19 4.42 -1.83
C CYS A 662 4.94 5.22 -1.53
N VAL A 663 3.99 4.54 -0.89
CA VAL A 663 2.68 5.09 -0.57
C VAL A 663 2.29 4.69 0.83
N ALA A 664 1.82 5.65 1.61
CA ALA A 664 1.25 5.40 2.93
C ALA A 664 -0.01 4.55 2.79
N HIS A 665 -0.10 3.48 3.56
CA HIS A 665 -1.26 2.59 3.59
C HIS A 665 -1.68 2.30 5.04
N ASN A 666 -2.71 1.50 5.19
CA ASN A 666 -3.41 1.25 6.45
C ASN A 666 -2.51 0.84 7.62
N GLY A 667 -2.93 1.30 8.79
CA GLY A 667 -2.24 1.11 10.07
C GLY A 667 -3.20 1.08 11.25
N SER A 668 -2.65 0.94 12.46
CA SER A 668 -3.42 1.02 13.70
C SER A 668 -2.62 1.65 14.83
N ILE A 669 -3.32 2.05 15.89
CA ILE A 669 -2.67 2.50 17.11
C ILE A 669 -1.99 1.34 17.85
N VAL A 670 -0.79 1.58 18.37
CA VAL A 670 -0.15 0.75 19.39
C VAL A 670 -0.59 1.29 20.75
N PRO A 671 -1.37 0.55 21.56
CA PRO A 671 -2.05 1.09 22.73
C PRO A 671 -1.13 1.21 23.95
N VAL A 672 -0.08 2.00 23.85
CA VAL A 672 0.74 2.37 25.00
C VAL A 672 -0.04 3.39 25.85
N PRO A 673 -0.27 3.15 27.14
CA PRO A 673 -1.09 4.03 27.97
C PRO A 673 -0.52 5.45 28.01
N GLY A 674 -1.36 6.46 27.73
CA GLY A 674 -0.98 7.87 27.74
C GLY A 674 -0.10 8.32 26.56
N ARG A 675 -0.06 7.55 25.46
CA ARG A 675 0.66 7.92 24.23
C ARG A 675 -0.18 7.59 23.00
N ASP A 676 0.00 8.41 21.97
CA ASP A 676 -0.54 8.20 20.64
C ASP A 676 0.59 7.68 19.74
N ILE A 677 0.60 6.38 19.48
CA ILE A 677 1.61 5.72 18.64
C ILE A 677 0.89 4.98 17.53
N MET A 678 1.33 5.14 16.29
CA MET A 678 0.80 4.45 15.13
C MET A 678 1.83 3.48 14.58
N VAL A 679 1.40 2.27 14.23
CA VAL A 679 2.10 1.39 13.29
C VAL A 679 1.41 1.50 11.95
N GLN A 680 2.18 1.66 10.88
CA GLN A 680 1.67 1.93 9.55
C GLN A 680 2.47 1.22 8.46
N ALA A 681 1.78 0.71 7.45
CA ALA A 681 2.40 0.19 6.24
C ALA A 681 2.70 1.29 5.22
N TRP A 682 3.79 1.13 4.49
CA TRP A 682 4.24 2.06 3.45
C TRP A 682 4.59 1.31 2.16
N TYR A 683 3.74 0.41 1.64
CA TYR A 683 4.08 -0.48 0.52
C TYR A 683 5.55 -0.94 0.56
N GLN A 684 6.35 -0.70 -0.49
CA GLN A 684 7.75 -1.13 -0.52
C GLN A 684 8.68 -0.26 0.33
N GLY A 685 8.20 0.81 0.96
CA GLY A 685 8.86 1.56 2.06
C GLY A 685 8.76 0.89 3.43
N GLY A 686 8.08 -0.26 3.49
CA GLY A 686 8.10 -1.14 4.66
C GLY A 686 7.01 -0.83 5.68
N ILE A 687 7.36 -0.97 6.95
CA ILE A 687 6.54 -0.66 8.12
C ILE A 687 7.24 0.42 8.92
N SER A 688 6.52 1.47 9.27
CA SER A 688 6.99 2.52 10.16
C SER A 688 6.12 2.57 11.42
N VAL A 689 6.78 2.75 12.57
CA VAL A 689 6.12 2.99 13.86
C VAL A 689 6.55 4.36 14.33
N PHE A 690 5.58 5.26 14.55
CA PHE A 690 5.85 6.63 14.93
C PHE A 690 4.96 7.10 16.08
N ASP A 691 5.53 7.93 16.95
CA ASP A 691 4.82 8.60 18.04
C ASP A 691 4.31 9.96 17.55
N PHE A 692 3.00 10.18 17.67
CA PHE A 692 2.31 11.43 17.35
C PHE A 692 1.54 12.00 18.55
N THR A 693 1.93 11.60 19.76
CA THR A 693 1.44 12.16 21.03
C THR A 693 1.60 13.69 21.03
N ASP A 694 2.65 14.19 20.38
CA ASP A 694 2.76 15.58 19.95
C ASP A 694 2.39 15.71 18.47
N SER A 695 1.16 16.16 18.18
CA SER A 695 0.63 16.27 16.82
C SER A 695 1.44 17.20 15.92
N SER A 696 2.26 18.09 16.50
CA SER A 696 3.11 19.04 15.76
C SER A 696 4.52 18.51 15.49
N ASN A 697 4.93 17.41 16.13
CA ASN A 697 6.27 16.85 15.99
C ASN A 697 6.23 15.32 16.08
N PRO A 698 5.67 14.64 15.06
CA PRO A 698 5.68 13.18 14.99
C PRO A 698 7.10 12.65 14.80
N VAL A 699 7.44 11.55 15.47
CA VAL A 699 8.79 10.98 15.46
C VAL A 699 8.73 9.48 15.15
N GLU A 700 9.47 9.03 14.13
CA GLU A 700 9.68 7.60 13.87
C GLU A 700 10.48 6.97 15.02
N ILE A 701 9.97 5.88 15.60
CA ILE A 701 10.56 5.21 16.76
C ILE A 701 10.93 3.75 16.50
N ALA A 702 10.43 3.17 15.41
CA ALA A 702 10.77 1.82 14.96
C ALA A 702 10.46 1.65 13.47
N PHE A 703 11.19 0.78 12.77
CA PHE A 703 10.86 0.43 11.40
C PHE A 703 11.31 -0.98 11.03
N PHE A 704 10.67 -1.51 9.98
CA PHE A 704 11.09 -2.70 9.25
C PHE A 704 10.94 -2.45 7.75
N ASP A 705 11.97 -2.75 6.97
CA ASP A 705 11.90 -2.61 5.52
C ASP A 705 12.65 -3.73 4.79
N ARG A 706 12.24 -4.00 3.54
CA ARG A 706 12.90 -4.93 2.64
C ARG A 706 13.17 -4.25 1.31
N GLY A 707 14.32 -4.55 0.73
CA GLY A 707 14.66 -4.08 -0.62
C GLY A 707 13.67 -4.55 -1.69
N PRO A 708 13.84 -4.03 -2.92
CA PRO A 708 12.93 -4.26 -4.04
C PRO A 708 12.70 -5.75 -4.31
N ILE A 709 11.54 -6.10 -4.88
CA ILE A 709 11.24 -7.50 -5.25
C ILE A 709 12.18 -8.01 -6.35
N HIS A 710 12.57 -7.15 -7.30
CA HIS A 710 13.40 -7.48 -8.45
C HIS A 710 14.54 -6.46 -8.61
N PRO A 711 15.75 -6.89 -9.02
CA PRO A 711 16.89 -5.98 -9.18
C PRO A 711 16.64 -4.92 -10.23
N ASP A 712 16.05 -5.25 -11.37
CA ASP A 712 16.10 -4.37 -12.55
C ASP A 712 14.73 -3.83 -13.01
N ARG A 713 13.63 -4.28 -12.40
CA ARG A 713 12.26 -3.97 -12.85
C ARG A 713 11.38 -3.71 -11.64
N PHE A 714 10.43 -2.79 -11.76
CA PHE A 714 9.38 -2.64 -10.75
C PHE A 714 8.51 -3.90 -10.73
N VAL A 715 8.27 -4.44 -9.54
CA VAL A 715 7.29 -5.51 -9.29
C VAL A 715 6.53 -5.11 -8.05
N MET A 716 5.21 -4.94 -8.20
CA MET A 716 4.35 -4.50 -7.10
C MET A 716 4.49 -5.44 -5.90
N GLY A 717 4.87 -4.87 -4.76
CA GLY A 717 5.10 -5.59 -3.52
C GLY A 717 4.98 -4.67 -2.32
N GLY A 718 5.60 -5.06 -1.22
CA GLY A 718 5.57 -4.28 0.02
C GLY A 718 4.31 -4.50 0.84
N PHE A 719 4.20 -3.83 1.98
CA PHE A 719 3.12 -4.05 2.93
C PHE A 719 1.85 -3.30 2.52
N TRP A 720 0.77 -4.05 2.27
CA TRP A 720 -0.57 -3.49 2.12
C TRP A 720 -1.05 -2.93 3.47
N SER A 721 -0.86 -3.66 4.56
CA SER A 721 -1.30 -3.19 5.88
C SER A 721 -0.38 -3.69 6.99
N ALA A 722 -0.35 -2.96 8.11
CA ALA A 722 0.40 -3.33 9.30
C ALA A 722 -0.39 -3.00 10.57
N TYR A 723 -0.74 -4.01 11.36
CA TYR A 723 -1.64 -3.85 12.50
C TYR A 723 -1.08 -4.41 13.81
N TRP A 724 -1.32 -3.71 14.91
CA TRP A 724 -1.01 -4.19 16.26
C TRP A 724 -2.10 -5.14 16.75
N TYR A 725 -1.71 -6.36 17.13
CA TYR A 725 -2.62 -7.31 17.76
C TYR A 725 -1.91 -8.16 18.81
N ARG A 726 -2.36 -8.08 20.07
CA ARG A 726 -1.92 -8.91 21.20
C ARG A 726 -0.39 -8.95 21.40
N GLY A 727 0.27 -7.80 21.29
CA GLY A 727 1.71 -7.68 21.55
C GLY A 727 2.60 -7.80 20.31
N TYR A 728 2.03 -8.04 19.14
CA TYR A 728 2.75 -8.24 17.89
C TYR A 728 2.20 -7.32 16.80
N ILE A 729 3.03 -7.04 15.80
CA ILE A 729 2.64 -6.35 14.57
C ILE A 729 2.50 -7.41 13.47
N TYR A 730 1.35 -7.45 12.82
CA TYR A 730 1.08 -8.34 11.69
C TYR A 730 1.01 -7.50 10.42
N GLY A 731 1.90 -7.80 9.47
CA GLY A 731 1.96 -7.12 8.19
C GLY A 731 1.56 -8.03 7.04
N THR A 732 0.60 -7.62 6.21
CA THR A 732 0.29 -8.30 4.95
C THR A 732 1.11 -7.69 3.83
N GLU A 733 1.99 -8.47 3.25
CA GLU A 733 2.81 -8.09 2.11
C GLU A 733 2.13 -8.55 0.82
N ILE A 734 1.98 -7.62 -0.13
CA ILE A 734 1.20 -7.76 -1.36
C ILE A 734 1.61 -9.01 -2.15
N ALA A 735 2.90 -9.27 -2.30
CA ALA A 735 3.48 -10.32 -3.14
C ALA A 735 3.99 -11.53 -2.34
N ARG A 736 4.67 -11.29 -1.21
CA ARG A 736 5.43 -12.28 -0.43
C ARG A 736 4.56 -13.07 0.52
N GLY A 737 3.60 -12.45 1.23
CA GLY A 737 2.76 -13.16 2.21
C GLY A 737 2.52 -12.39 3.50
N LEU A 738 2.68 -13.06 4.64
CA LEU A 738 2.40 -12.53 5.98
C LEU A 738 3.68 -12.48 6.81
N ASP A 739 3.95 -11.33 7.43
CA ASP A 739 4.98 -11.17 8.44
C ASP A 739 4.39 -10.90 9.82
N VAL A 740 5.09 -11.40 10.84
CA VAL A 740 4.83 -11.13 12.25
C VAL A 740 6.09 -10.51 12.84
N LEU A 741 5.95 -9.35 13.45
CA LEU A 741 7.03 -8.60 14.07
C LEU A 741 6.71 -8.32 15.53
N GLU A 742 7.75 -8.03 16.32
CA GLU A 742 7.62 -7.55 17.69
C GLU A 742 8.40 -6.26 17.88
N LEU A 743 7.89 -5.39 18.77
CA LEU A 743 8.61 -4.20 19.22
C LEU A 743 9.65 -4.61 20.27
N LEU A 744 10.83 -4.00 20.21
CA LEU A 744 11.90 -4.21 21.17
C LEU A 744 12.03 -3.01 22.12
N PRO A 745 12.40 -3.23 23.39
CA PRO A 745 12.74 -2.13 24.30
C PRO A 745 13.85 -1.25 23.72
N SER A 746 13.68 0.06 23.81
CA SER A 746 14.58 1.08 23.28
C SER A 746 14.56 2.34 24.15
N GLU A 747 15.25 3.39 23.72
CA GLU A 747 15.14 4.71 24.37
C GLU A 747 13.73 5.32 24.23
N TYR A 748 12.98 4.91 23.20
CA TYR A 748 11.64 5.42 22.91
C TYR A 748 10.53 4.64 23.62
N LEU A 749 10.72 3.33 23.83
CA LEU A 749 9.73 2.43 24.43
C LEU A 749 10.38 1.52 25.46
N THR A 750 9.89 1.54 26.70
CA THR A 750 10.36 0.60 27.72
C THR A 750 9.68 -0.76 27.60
N GLU A 751 10.27 -1.77 28.25
CA GLU A 751 9.66 -3.10 28.36
C GLU A 751 8.26 -3.04 29.01
N ASN A 752 8.05 -2.16 30.01
CA ASN A 752 6.75 -2.01 30.64
C ASN A 752 5.72 -1.37 29.71
N GLU A 753 6.11 -0.41 28.86
CA GLU A 753 5.20 0.21 27.88
C GLU A 753 4.73 -0.81 26.83
N ILE A 754 5.67 -1.60 26.29
CA ILE A 754 5.35 -2.68 25.34
C ILE A 754 4.45 -3.72 26.00
N ALA A 755 4.77 -4.13 27.23
CA ALA A 755 3.96 -5.11 27.97
C ALA A 755 2.58 -4.57 28.38
N ALA A 756 2.45 -3.27 28.67
CA ALA A 756 1.16 -2.63 28.92
C ALA A 756 0.31 -2.59 27.65
N ALA A 757 0.88 -2.24 26.50
CA ALA A 757 0.19 -2.29 25.21
C ALA A 757 -0.24 -3.73 24.83
N ALA A 758 0.60 -4.72 25.11
CA ALA A 758 0.27 -6.13 24.87
C ALA A 758 -0.84 -6.66 25.82
N SER A 759 -1.09 -5.97 26.93
CA SER A 759 -2.09 -6.38 27.92
C SER A 759 -3.52 -5.98 27.55
N VAL A 760 -3.69 -5.07 26.58
CA VAL A 760 -5.00 -4.66 26.05
C VAL A 760 -5.64 -5.85 25.35
N ALA A 761 -6.81 -6.26 25.84
CA ALA A 761 -7.56 -7.36 25.27
C ALA A 761 -8.54 -6.83 24.23
N SER A 762 -8.38 -7.26 22.98
CA SER A 762 -9.45 -7.12 21.98
C SER A 762 -9.98 -8.49 21.57
N PRO A 763 -11.31 -8.72 21.61
CA PRO A 763 -11.91 -9.97 21.14
C PRO A 763 -11.82 -10.12 19.62
N ALA A 764 -11.83 -9.00 18.89
CA ALA A 764 -11.69 -8.93 17.44
C ALA A 764 -10.96 -7.64 17.03
N PHE A 765 -10.49 -7.60 15.79
CA PHE A 765 -9.93 -6.40 15.18
C PHE A 765 -10.35 -6.41 13.71
N ASN A 766 -10.89 -5.30 13.23
CA ASN A 766 -11.22 -5.09 11.82
C ASN A 766 -10.50 -3.83 11.36
N ALA A 767 -9.93 -3.87 10.15
CA ALA A 767 -9.38 -2.69 9.50
C ALA A 767 -10.44 -1.57 9.47
N GLN A 768 -10.01 -0.32 9.66
CA GLN A 768 -10.88 0.86 9.60
C GLN A 768 -12.05 0.84 10.63
N GLN A 769 -11.98 -0.01 11.65
CA GLN A 769 -12.87 0.02 12.82
C GLN A 769 -12.02 0.20 14.08
N GLN A 770 -12.16 1.34 14.72
CA GLN A 770 -11.39 1.69 15.91
C GLN A 770 -12.27 1.70 17.17
N PRO A 771 -12.23 0.65 18.00
CA PRO A 771 -12.85 0.70 19.31
C PRO A 771 -12.01 1.53 20.28
N ARG A 772 -12.64 2.08 21.32
CA ARG A 772 -11.92 2.67 22.45
C ARG A 772 -11.18 1.56 23.18
N LEU A 773 -9.86 1.70 23.30
CA LEU A 773 -9.04 0.73 24.00
C LEU A 773 -8.93 1.10 25.47
N GLU A 774 -9.11 0.09 26.34
CA GLU A 774 -8.99 0.21 27.79
C GLU A 774 -7.86 -0.67 28.33
N TRP A 775 -7.12 -0.15 29.31
CA TRP A 775 -6.03 -0.88 29.94
C TRP A 775 -6.52 -1.64 31.18
N PRO A 776 -6.16 -2.92 31.34
CA PRO A 776 -6.52 -3.65 32.54
C PRO A 776 -5.77 -3.09 33.76
N VAL A 777 -6.43 -3.08 34.92
CA VAL A 777 -5.81 -2.67 36.19
C VAL A 777 -4.69 -3.64 36.57
N ARG A 778 -3.45 -3.34 36.17
CA ARG A 778 -2.26 -4.19 36.40
C ARG A 778 -1.05 -3.32 36.75
N SER A 779 -0.14 -3.88 37.54
CA SER A 779 1.07 -3.16 37.95
C SER A 779 1.93 -2.75 36.75
N VAL A 780 1.95 -3.54 35.67
CA VAL A 780 2.68 -3.20 34.44
C VAL A 780 2.20 -1.90 33.78
N VAL A 781 0.90 -1.61 33.86
CA VAL A 781 0.32 -0.34 33.35
C VAL A 781 0.79 0.83 34.21
N ALA A 782 0.80 0.67 35.54
CA ALA A 782 1.36 1.69 36.44
C ALA A 782 2.87 1.90 36.20
N ARG A 783 3.62 0.83 35.91
CA ARG A 783 5.05 0.93 35.54
C ARG A 783 5.26 1.65 34.22
N ALA A 784 4.42 1.43 33.22
CA ALA A 784 4.49 2.17 31.96
C ALA A 784 4.34 3.69 32.19
N TYR A 785 3.39 4.14 33.02
CA TYR A 785 3.30 5.55 33.39
C TYR A 785 4.51 6.04 34.20
N LEU A 786 5.03 5.24 35.14
CA LEU A 786 6.23 5.59 35.89
C LEU A 786 7.46 5.79 34.99
N ASP A 787 7.66 4.91 34.01
CA ASP A 787 8.75 4.99 33.03
C ASP A 787 8.64 6.27 32.18
N GLN A 788 7.41 6.62 31.76
CA GLN A 788 7.15 7.86 31.05
C GLN A 788 7.43 9.11 31.91
N LEU A 789 7.04 9.08 33.19
CA LEU A 789 7.25 10.18 34.14
C LEU A 789 8.72 10.31 34.57
N GLU A 790 9.50 9.23 34.49
CA GLU A 790 10.96 9.27 34.60
C GLU A 790 11.58 9.98 33.41
N ARG A 791 11.18 9.65 32.17
CA ARG A 791 11.71 10.33 30.97
C ARG A 791 11.41 11.82 30.93
N SER A 792 10.32 12.27 31.57
CA SER A 792 9.97 13.70 31.69
C SER A 792 10.48 14.36 32.98
N ASP A 793 11.34 13.69 33.76
CA ASP A 793 11.91 14.17 35.04
C ASP A 793 10.85 14.74 36.01
N THR A 794 9.63 14.21 35.98
CA THR A 794 8.49 14.76 36.72
C THR A 794 8.44 14.27 38.16
N LEU A 795 8.75 12.99 38.39
CA LEU A 795 8.76 12.39 39.72
C LEU A 795 10.19 12.22 40.25
N SER A 796 10.41 12.58 41.52
CA SER A 796 11.71 12.39 42.17
C SER A 796 12.10 10.91 42.23
N ALA A 797 13.40 10.62 42.10
CA ALA A 797 13.92 9.25 42.13
C ALA A 797 13.46 8.47 43.39
N GLN A 798 13.43 9.13 44.56
CA GLN A 798 12.95 8.52 45.80
C GLN A 798 11.48 8.08 45.69
N ARG A 799 10.64 8.91 45.07
CA ARG A 799 9.21 8.62 44.91
C ARG A 799 8.97 7.50 43.90
N ARG A 800 9.73 7.50 42.80
CA ARG A 800 9.70 6.40 41.82
C ARG A 800 10.12 5.07 42.43
N THR A 801 11.19 5.04 43.22
CA THR A 801 11.61 3.83 43.95
C THR A 801 10.51 3.34 44.91
N ALA A 802 9.92 4.24 45.70
CA ALA A 802 8.85 3.87 46.62
C ALA A 802 7.61 3.30 45.91
N LEU A 803 7.21 3.89 44.77
CA LEU A 803 6.11 3.39 43.96
C LEU A 803 6.44 2.02 43.34
N SER A 804 7.66 1.83 42.81
CA SER A 804 8.09 0.55 42.28
C SER A 804 8.06 -0.57 43.34
N GLU A 805 8.51 -0.29 44.57
CA GLU A 805 8.46 -1.26 45.67
C GLU A 805 7.02 -1.65 46.05
N LEU A 806 6.07 -0.71 45.98
CA LEU A 806 4.65 -1.00 46.20
C LEU A 806 4.09 -1.89 45.10
N LEU A 807 4.45 -1.62 43.84
CA LEU A 807 4.04 -2.42 42.68
C LEU A 807 4.64 -3.84 42.73
N ASP A 808 5.91 -4.00 43.13
CA ASP A 808 6.54 -5.32 43.30
C ASP A 808 5.81 -6.17 44.35
N ARG A 809 5.37 -5.53 45.43
CA ARG A 809 4.57 -6.17 46.47
C ARG A 809 3.16 -6.50 46.00
N ALA A 810 2.56 -5.65 45.18
CA ALA A 810 1.24 -5.91 44.58
C ALA A 810 1.29 -7.13 43.64
N ASP A 811 2.33 -7.23 42.81
CA ASP A 811 2.56 -8.39 41.95
C ASP A 811 2.76 -9.67 42.78
N SER A 812 3.52 -9.58 43.88
CA SER A 812 3.76 -10.69 44.80
C SER A 812 2.51 -11.18 45.55
N ALA A 813 1.56 -10.27 45.82
CA ALA A 813 0.29 -10.60 46.46
C ALA A 813 -0.69 -11.34 45.52
N GLY A 814 -0.55 -11.14 44.21
CA GLY A 814 -1.38 -11.79 43.19
C GLY A 814 -2.86 -11.45 43.31
N SER A 815 -3.69 -12.45 43.61
CA SER A 815 -5.14 -12.31 43.85
C SER A 815 -5.53 -12.35 45.34
N GLY A 816 -4.54 -12.36 46.25
CA GLY A 816 -4.79 -12.34 47.68
C GLY A 816 -5.13 -10.94 48.20
N SER A 817 -5.96 -10.86 49.24
CA SER A 817 -6.23 -9.61 49.95
C SER A 817 -5.04 -9.21 50.83
N ASP A 818 -4.58 -7.97 50.74
CA ASP A 818 -3.61 -7.34 51.64
C ASP A 818 -4.07 -5.90 51.94
N SER A 819 -4.89 -5.75 52.98
CA SER A 819 -5.45 -4.46 53.38
C SER A 819 -4.39 -3.43 53.76
N ALA A 820 -3.22 -3.87 54.23
CA ALA A 820 -2.13 -2.97 54.60
C ALA A 820 -1.46 -2.40 53.35
N LEU A 821 -1.18 -3.24 52.35
CA LEU A 821 -0.68 -2.80 51.06
C LEU A 821 -1.71 -1.93 50.32
N ALA A 822 -3.00 -2.29 50.35
CA ALA A 822 -4.07 -1.46 49.79
C ALA A 822 -4.11 -0.05 50.42
N GLY A 823 -3.93 0.04 51.75
CA GLY A 823 -3.81 1.32 52.44
C GLY A 823 -2.59 2.15 51.99
N GLN A 824 -1.44 1.50 51.80
CA GLN A 824 -0.22 2.16 51.31
C GLN A 824 -0.36 2.67 49.88
N LEU A 825 -0.99 1.89 48.99
CA LEU A 825 -1.32 2.32 47.63
C LEU A 825 -2.28 3.52 47.66
N THR A 826 -3.29 3.50 48.53
CA THR A 826 -4.23 4.62 48.69
C THR A 826 -3.49 5.90 49.13
N THR A 827 -2.58 5.81 50.10
CA THR A 827 -1.75 6.96 50.50
C THR A 827 -0.84 7.45 49.38
N ALA A 828 -0.32 6.55 48.54
CA ALA A 828 0.49 6.94 47.38
C ALA A 828 -0.35 7.70 46.33
N VAL A 829 -1.62 7.30 46.14
CA VAL A 829 -2.59 8.01 45.29
C VAL A 829 -2.87 9.42 45.81
N GLU A 830 -3.19 9.58 47.09
CA GLU A 830 -3.43 10.90 47.70
C GLU A 830 -2.23 11.86 47.49
N ALA A 831 -1.01 11.32 47.56
CA ALA A 831 0.17 12.10 47.27
C ALA A 831 0.25 12.49 45.78
N LEU A 832 -0.12 11.60 44.85
CA LEU A 832 -0.10 11.88 43.40
C LEU A 832 -1.15 12.92 43.03
N GLU A 833 -2.33 12.89 43.66
CA GLU A 833 -3.38 13.91 43.47
C GLU A 833 -2.89 15.32 43.82
N ALA A 834 -2.01 15.44 44.82
CA ALA A 834 -1.37 16.72 45.12
C ALA A 834 -0.41 17.19 44.01
N ASP A 835 0.33 16.27 43.38
CA ASP A 835 1.21 16.60 42.25
C ASP A 835 0.39 16.98 41.01
N ILE A 836 -0.73 16.29 40.77
CA ILE A 836 -1.66 16.55 39.64
C ILE A 836 -2.12 18.01 39.65
N ALA A 837 -2.51 18.53 40.83
CA ALA A 837 -3.03 19.89 40.99
C ALA A 837 -2.05 21.00 40.55
N ASP A 838 -0.74 20.71 40.54
CA ASP A 838 0.32 21.63 40.15
C ASP A 838 0.87 21.37 38.73
N THR A 839 0.26 20.46 37.97
CA THR A 839 0.66 20.08 36.61
C THR A 839 -0.44 20.31 35.59
N ALA A 840 -0.09 20.35 34.30
CA ALA A 840 -1.05 20.51 33.21
C ALA A 840 -0.65 19.66 32.00
N GLY A 841 -1.62 19.37 31.14
CA GLY A 841 -1.40 18.71 29.85
C GLY A 841 -0.96 17.24 30.00
N ARG A 842 -0.01 16.79 29.17
CA ARG A 842 0.39 15.37 29.11
C ARG A 842 0.93 14.82 30.44
N THR A 843 1.64 15.65 31.20
CA THR A 843 2.17 15.25 32.51
C THR A 843 1.04 15.00 33.50
N GLU A 844 0.01 15.85 33.49
CA GLU A 844 -1.18 15.70 34.31
C GLU A 844 -1.93 14.41 33.95
N GLN A 845 -2.16 14.16 32.66
CA GLN A 845 -2.82 12.94 32.17
C GLN A 845 -2.09 11.66 32.58
N ARG A 846 -0.75 11.65 32.52
CA ARG A 846 0.07 10.50 32.95
C ARG A 846 0.00 10.27 34.46
N LEU A 847 0.00 11.35 35.26
CA LEU A 847 -0.16 11.26 36.71
C LEU A 847 -1.56 10.76 37.08
N GLN A 848 -2.60 11.23 36.38
CA GLN A 848 -3.99 10.77 36.54
C GLN A 848 -4.09 9.27 36.22
N GLY A 849 -3.61 8.83 35.06
CA GLY A 849 -3.64 7.41 34.68
C GLY A 849 -2.85 6.52 35.65
N LEU A 850 -1.71 7.00 36.19
CA LEU A 850 -0.98 6.31 37.26
C LEU A 850 -1.83 6.20 38.53
N ALA A 851 -2.42 7.30 38.99
CA ALA A 851 -3.25 7.34 40.19
C ALA A 851 -4.50 6.44 40.08
N GLU A 852 -5.17 6.44 38.94
CA GLU A 852 -6.31 5.58 38.64
C GLU A 852 -5.91 4.10 38.68
N THR A 853 -4.78 3.76 38.04
CA THR A 853 -4.27 2.38 38.04
C THR A 853 -3.94 1.92 39.47
N LEU A 854 -3.25 2.74 40.28
CA LEU A 854 -2.94 2.43 41.67
C LEU A 854 -4.19 2.30 42.54
N THR A 855 -5.22 3.11 42.28
CA THR A 855 -6.52 3.03 42.95
C THR A 855 -7.17 1.68 42.69
N GLY A 856 -7.25 1.26 41.43
CA GLY A 856 -7.77 -0.05 41.08
C GLY A 856 -6.94 -1.20 41.69
N LEU A 857 -5.61 -1.07 41.76
CA LEU A 857 -4.77 -2.05 42.46
C LEU A 857 -5.11 -2.14 43.95
N ALA A 858 -5.27 -1.00 44.61
CA ALA A 858 -5.66 -0.94 46.01
C ALA A 858 -7.02 -1.60 46.25
N GLU A 859 -7.99 -1.36 45.37
CA GLU A 859 -9.32 -1.99 45.44
C GLU A 859 -9.27 -3.50 45.28
N ARG A 860 -8.46 -4.02 44.34
CA ARG A 860 -8.30 -5.47 44.17
C ARG A 860 -7.66 -6.17 45.38
N LEU A 861 -6.90 -5.43 46.20
CA LEU A 861 -6.21 -5.94 47.38
C LEU A 861 -7.02 -5.78 48.68
N ARG A 862 -8.15 -5.07 48.66
CA ARG A 862 -9.08 -4.99 49.80
C ARG A 862 -9.92 -6.26 49.89
#